data_AF-A0A1G9DFF1-F1
#
_entry.id   AF-A0A1G9DFF1-F1
#
_cell.length_a   1.000
_cell.length_b   1.000
_cell.length_c   1.000
_cell.angle_alpha   90.00
_cell.angle_beta   90.00
_cell.angle_gamma   90.00
#
_symmetry.space_group_name_H-M   'P 1'
#
loop_
_entity.id
_entity.type
_entity.pdbx_description
1 polymer ?
#
loop_
_entity_poly.entity_id
_entity_poly.type
_entity_poly.pdbx_seq_one_letter_code
_entity_poly.pdbx_strand_id
1 'polypeptide(L)'
;MTVITTVTAREWLAKFRLERVVTRQVEGSKIPDGRPLFGYHVSSGEYAELEEVLKSGAADRDNPTRRSYWAACYCLYIAESFRRNYDASEGGWSWKGFDSALGIHLNPIQRSEIVDMGLAKYWNRPIRMRTNGRDILGSLAAEGGLPWKMVQHESHGFGRAVRAGLNKFYENRDAGRSTAEFLEDYLSYLPQTFRNVETRQLLAGIVEQLVFLVEQYPITKQEDPASYLDQHLEGWRQGFPIPLGEENGRALVNEWLRRADRSRGERARKVEELAINRCTHWLDSERFQERALITEVTLPKEIRFVVDPLLLRSTRLELGFYEGSSLLAKAGAVYGQLGGDEGAGVEMVVRLPRQHFRLERRQKEQPLKVTFLASGQEVYAESLDDSSVTFAEAPLLFEQGDQGWILAGDGSRKFSTSEALLWAPKEAIVESEEIVCCHEDIDGRWLGVATDVTLRLGEETYRFTPGAPETAGPKLLMKGRAMLENSLPGTVYRGWPQLTTEAGGLGGEQYVSYINGKPGPSDAGPDRYGAFRYKVANRQGETLLLRKIGVLPDDLMLSILPASARAEARVRVTTTSALIARVEGETIEPCAGQLADGVITVPLKYNGGRPPAAFRLLLSSPGEQPVELRLDFPFDGIRYLDATGEEVIPEDILADQLLGSQLVLSSGVPGRQVFNIQMLLMGGTAAQIRRHYSVVVSDRPVSLSLFAFSDDIRQMLSATDDQDNFIRFSVDSLRPLMRFNIRRYNTNLKRENATTFRLLGARATSLGEIRKVEVMLLSDPAMKPRELDEVSTAGVGMGAFELPLSMMASGPWLLYPKPGAEDQFRPELVPTGRIEGGEQEIQSLHAATRAYHPTQNPTVIDAQISRMADDLSHSGWGYLQELWDNFRHLPLSTFEAWKALARNPRALSLAVFRLEFDEHKALRFQEELSVIWEFITLTGWHEAYAGYAAWLEKSGVPQILVGNILTQRSYILERLISGFADMESFVKAGDCADLKQIPPGGILAFFFQELRRNYPDFDSWPSYLGSTLRQWTMEQGVERELASHSNTHETNAVAYLPVFLGYVTAGKAKPEDLGVNSDFLKFAIRVVADFDRQGWFVPAHAVVTNYLMTK
;
A
#
# COMPACT_ATOMS: atom_id res chain seq x y z
N MET A 1 56.34 5.88 -48.20
CA MET A 1 56.46 6.15 -46.76
C MET A 1 55.25 6.95 -46.33
N THR A 2 54.21 6.28 -45.88
CA THR A 2 52.97 6.90 -45.36
C THR A 2 53.25 7.32 -43.92
N VAL A 3 53.26 8.62 -43.66
CA VAL A 3 53.37 9.16 -42.30
C VAL A 3 52.07 8.80 -41.58
N ILE A 4 52.12 7.82 -40.67
CA ILE A 4 51.04 7.57 -39.71
C ILE A 4 51.15 8.70 -38.69
N THR A 5 50.37 9.77 -38.88
CA THR A 5 50.16 10.78 -37.83
C THR A 5 49.42 10.13 -36.67
N THR A 6 50.12 9.83 -35.59
CA THR A 6 49.55 9.37 -34.32
C THR A 6 48.70 10.50 -33.72
N VAL A 7 47.38 10.34 -33.71
CA VAL A 7 46.43 11.29 -33.11
C VAL A 7 46.62 11.30 -31.59
N THR A 8 46.85 12.47 -30.99
CA THR A 8 47.00 12.59 -29.53
C THR A 8 45.65 12.50 -28.82
N ALA A 9 45.63 12.10 -27.54
CA ALA A 9 44.40 12.05 -26.73
C ALA A 9 43.63 13.38 -26.71
N ARG A 10 44.36 14.51 -26.73
CA ARG A 10 43.76 15.85 -26.79
C ARG A 10 43.06 16.12 -28.12
N GLU A 11 43.69 15.76 -29.25
CA GLU A 11 43.11 15.94 -30.59
C GLU A 11 41.90 15.04 -30.79
N TRP A 12 41.99 13.78 -30.35
CA TRP A 12 40.87 12.85 -30.40
C TRP A 12 39.67 13.36 -29.59
N LEU A 13 39.90 13.81 -28.34
CA LEU A 13 38.84 14.39 -27.50
C LEU A 13 38.26 15.69 -28.06
N ALA A 14 39.05 16.48 -28.79
CA ALA A 14 38.55 17.70 -29.42
C ALA A 14 37.63 17.36 -30.61
N LYS A 15 38.03 16.41 -31.46
CA LYS A 15 37.22 15.89 -32.58
C LYS A 15 35.94 15.23 -32.08
N PHE A 16 36.08 14.30 -31.13
CA PHE A 16 34.98 13.59 -30.48
C PHE A 16 33.92 14.57 -29.95
N ARG A 17 34.35 15.64 -29.28
CA ARG A 17 33.43 16.67 -28.75
C ARG A 17 32.77 17.51 -29.83
N LEU A 18 33.54 17.96 -30.82
CA LEU A 18 33.02 18.79 -31.92
C LEU A 18 31.88 18.07 -32.65
N GLU A 19 32.05 16.78 -32.95
CA GLU A 19 31.02 15.98 -33.63
C GLU A 19 29.71 15.90 -32.85
N ARG A 20 29.74 15.79 -31.50
CA ARG A 20 28.52 15.81 -30.67
C ARG A 20 27.87 17.18 -30.56
N VAL A 21 28.66 18.27 -30.57
CA VAL A 21 28.09 19.64 -30.58
C VAL A 21 27.34 19.89 -31.90
N VAL A 22 27.89 19.44 -33.03
CA VAL A 22 27.30 19.67 -34.36
C VAL A 22 26.07 18.80 -34.62
N THR A 23 26.04 17.55 -34.14
CA THR A 23 24.97 16.59 -34.48
C THR A 23 23.72 16.65 -33.60
N ARG A 24 23.73 17.30 -32.43
CA ARG A 24 22.66 17.14 -31.43
C ARG A 24 21.86 18.40 -31.06
N GLN A 25 21.99 19.52 -31.78
CA GLN A 25 21.27 20.77 -31.46
C GLN A 25 21.21 21.08 -29.95
N VAL A 26 22.31 20.82 -29.22
CA VAL A 26 22.38 21.17 -27.80
C VAL A 26 22.67 22.67 -27.78
N GLU A 27 21.61 23.48 -27.69
CA GLU A 27 21.73 24.93 -27.56
C GLU A 27 22.62 25.26 -26.34
N GLY A 28 23.84 25.73 -26.60
CA GLY A 28 24.67 26.44 -25.62
C GLY A 28 25.62 25.66 -24.71
N SER A 29 25.78 24.33 -24.79
CA SER A 29 26.58 23.59 -23.79
C SER A 29 28.07 23.39 -24.14
N LYS A 30 28.96 23.73 -23.19
CA LYS A 30 30.39 23.36 -23.18
C LYS A 30 30.51 21.85 -22.92
N ILE A 31 31.11 21.08 -23.82
CA ILE A 31 31.47 19.67 -23.55
C ILE A 31 32.88 19.61 -22.94
N PRO A 32 33.10 18.98 -21.77
CA PRO A 32 32.17 18.12 -21.02
C PRO A 32 31.11 18.91 -20.23
N ASP A 33 29.87 18.42 -20.28
CA ASP A 33 28.69 19.04 -19.66
C ASP A 33 28.24 18.31 -18.37
N GLY A 34 29.01 17.30 -17.94
CA GLY A 34 28.73 16.53 -16.74
C GLY A 34 27.71 15.41 -16.91
N ARG A 35 27.20 15.10 -18.11
CA ARG A 35 26.37 13.90 -18.33
C ARG A 35 27.19 12.61 -18.21
N PRO A 36 26.59 11.43 -17.90
CA PRO A 36 27.34 10.19 -17.78
C PRO A 36 28.02 9.77 -19.09
N LEU A 37 29.08 8.96 -18.97
CA LEU A 37 29.92 8.62 -20.12
C LEU A 37 29.17 7.83 -21.22
N PHE A 38 28.22 6.96 -20.87
CA PHE A 38 27.37 6.27 -21.86
C PHE A 38 26.50 7.24 -22.68
N GLY A 39 26.15 8.40 -22.13
CA GLY A 39 25.34 9.44 -22.76
C GLY A 39 26.03 10.18 -23.91
N TYR A 40 27.33 9.93 -24.14
CA TYR A 40 28.07 10.45 -25.30
C TYR A 40 27.98 9.54 -26.54
N HIS A 41 27.34 8.37 -26.42
CA HIS A 41 27.12 7.39 -27.50
C HIS A 41 28.38 7.14 -28.34
N VAL A 42 29.38 6.51 -27.73
CA VAL A 42 30.60 6.11 -28.44
C VAL A 42 30.24 5.04 -29.48
N SER A 43 30.55 5.29 -30.75
CA SER A 43 30.35 4.34 -31.85
C SER A 43 31.39 3.22 -31.83
N SER A 44 31.15 2.15 -32.58
CA SER A 44 32.09 1.02 -32.67
C SER A 44 33.44 1.42 -33.26
N GLY A 45 33.45 2.33 -34.25
CA GLY A 45 34.67 2.88 -34.83
C GLY A 45 35.45 3.74 -33.84
N GLU A 46 34.79 4.64 -33.13
CA GLU A 46 35.41 5.50 -32.12
C GLU A 46 35.98 4.72 -30.94
N TYR A 47 35.32 3.63 -30.53
CA TYR A 47 35.83 2.75 -29.48
C TYR A 47 37.16 2.10 -29.88
N ALA A 48 37.27 1.63 -31.14
CA ALA A 48 38.52 1.07 -31.67
C ALA A 48 39.63 2.13 -31.79
N GLU A 49 39.28 3.35 -32.23
CA GLU A 49 40.22 4.48 -32.28
C GLU A 49 40.72 4.86 -30.87
N LEU A 50 39.82 4.87 -29.88
CA LEU A 50 40.14 5.23 -28.49
C LEU A 50 41.17 4.28 -27.86
N GLU A 51 41.06 2.98 -28.15
CA GLU A 51 42.03 1.98 -27.69
C GLU A 51 43.43 2.26 -28.26
N GLU A 52 43.52 2.56 -29.56
CA GLU A 52 44.80 2.86 -30.22
C GLU A 52 45.42 4.19 -29.76
N VAL A 53 44.58 5.20 -29.49
CA VAL A 53 45.01 6.49 -28.91
C VAL A 53 45.59 6.30 -27.50
N LEU A 54 45.00 5.43 -26.68
CA LEU A 54 45.50 5.14 -25.34
C LEU A 54 46.82 4.36 -25.36
N LYS A 55 46.96 3.39 -26.26
CA LYS A 55 48.20 2.62 -26.47
C LYS A 55 49.35 3.49 -26.96
N SER A 56 49.11 4.29 -28.00
CA SER A 56 50.12 5.17 -28.60
C SER A 56 50.47 6.38 -27.71
N GLY A 57 49.53 6.82 -26.86
CA GLY A 57 49.67 7.96 -25.95
C GLY A 57 50.21 7.64 -24.55
N ALA A 58 50.82 6.46 -24.31
CA ALA A 58 51.26 6.07 -22.96
C ALA A 58 52.20 7.08 -22.27
N ALA A 59 53.02 7.81 -23.04
CA ALA A 59 53.90 8.86 -22.52
C ALA A 59 53.13 10.12 -22.04
N ASP A 60 51.91 10.35 -22.51
CA ASP A 60 51.07 11.47 -22.11
C ASP A 60 50.48 11.29 -20.71
N ARG A 61 50.43 10.04 -20.21
CA ARG A 61 50.04 9.71 -18.84
C ARG A 61 50.91 10.42 -17.80
N ASP A 62 52.21 10.54 -18.07
CA ASP A 62 53.19 11.07 -17.13
C ASP A 62 53.52 12.55 -17.42
N ASN A 63 52.89 13.15 -18.44
CA ASN A 63 53.10 14.54 -18.84
C ASN A 63 52.16 15.52 -18.09
N PRO A 64 52.67 16.55 -17.38
CA PRO A 64 51.85 17.46 -16.57
C PRO A 64 50.71 18.18 -17.31
N THR A 65 50.86 18.43 -18.61
CA THR A 65 49.86 19.17 -19.41
C THR A 65 48.94 18.26 -20.22
N ARG A 66 49.35 17.01 -20.49
CA ARG A 66 48.59 16.06 -21.32
C ARG A 66 47.91 14.95 -20.51
N ARG A 67 48.31 14.76 -19.25
CA ARG A 67 47.80 13.72 -18.33
C ARG A 67 46.29 13.79 -18.11
N SER A 68 45.69 14.98 -18.06
CA SER A 68 44.24 15.13 -17.88
C SER A 68 43.43 14.62 -19.08
N TYR A 69 43.90 14.87 -20.31
CA TYR A 69 43.25 14.38 -21.53
C TYR A 69 43.39 12.85 -21.67
N TRP A 70 44.58 12.32 -21.38
CA TRP A 70 44.79 10.87 -21.37
C TRP A 70 43.90 10.19 -20.31
N ALA A 71 43.83 10.77 -19.11
CA ALA A 71 42.97 10.27 -18.03
C ALA A 71 41.48 10.29 -18.41
N ALA A 72 41.02 11.32 -19.13
CA ALA A 72 39.66 11.41 -19.63
C ALA A 72 39.34 10.31 -20.66
N CYS A 73 40.24 10.08 -21.64
CA CYS A 73 40.12 8.97 -22.60
C CYS A 73 40.10 7.62 -21.89
N TYR A 74 40.95 7.43 -20.88
CA TYR A 74 41.05 6.19 -20.11
C TYR A 74 39.75 5.87 -19.38
N CYS A 75 39.13 6.87 -18.74
CA CYS A 75 37.84 6.68 -18.07
C CYS A 75 36.72 6.31 -19.07
N LEU A 76 36.68 6.97 -20.23
CA LEU A 76 35.72 6.68 -21.30
C LEU A 76 35.89 5.28 -21.88
N TYR A 77 37.14 4.85 -22.10
CA TYR A 77 37.45 3.51 -22.61
C TYR A 77 36.99 2.41 -21.67
N ILE A 78 37.24 2.56 -20.36
CA ILE A 78 36.83 1.54 -19.38
C ILE A 78 35.30 1.47 -19.28
N ALA A 79 34.62 2.61 -19.19
CA ALA A 79 33.16 2.68 -19.17
C ALA A 79 32.55 1.97 -20.41
N GLU A 80 33.08 2.26 -21.60
CA GLU A 80 32.59 1.68 -22.85
C GLU A 80 32.93 0.18 -22.98
N SER A 81 34.10 -0.23 -22.47
CA SER A 81 34.49 -1.64 -22.41
C SER A 81 33.56 -2.45 -21.51
N PHE A 82 33.12 -1.88 -20.38
CA PHE A 82 32.09 -2.50 -19.55
C PHE A 82 30.77 -2.65 -20.30
N ARG A 83 30.32 -1.61 -21.01
CA ARG A 83 29.06 -1.65 -21.77
C ARG A 83 29.06 -2.75 -22.85
N ARG A 84 30.16 -2.89 -23.59
CA ARG A 84 30.26 -3.78 -24.76
C ARG A 84 30.66 -5.21 -24.42
N ASN A 85 31.64 -5.37 -23.53
CA ASN A 85 32.36 -6.64 -23.39
C ASN A 85 31.98 -7.42 -22.14
N TYR A 86 31.42 -6.78 -21.10
CA TYR A 86 31.13 -7.43 -19.83
C TYR A 86 30.05 -8.52 -19.97
N ASP A 87 30.38 -9.71 -19.50
CA ASP A 87 29.59 -10.94 -19.62
C ASP A 87 29.33 -11.64 -18.28
N ALA A 88 29.63 -10.96 -17.16
CA ALA A 88 29.50 -11.46 -15.79
C ALA A 88 30.30 -12.74 -15.46
N SER A 89 31.29 -13.13 -16.26
CA SER A 89 32.15 -14.28 -15.96
C SER A 89 33.11 -14.02 -14.78
N GLU A 90 33.57 -15.09 -14.11
CA GLU A 90 34.64 -14.97 -13.12
C GLU A 90 35.89 -14.33 -13.75
N GLY A 91 36.36 -13.23 -13.18
CA GLY A 91 37.47 -12.42 -13.71
C GLY A 91 37.07 -11.23 -14.59
N GLY A 92 35.82 -11.14 -15.03
CA GLY A 92 35.28 -9.99 -15.80
C GLY A 92 35.17 -8.70 -14.98
N TRP A 93 35.09 -8.81 -13.65
CA TRP A 93 35.14 -7.68 -12.72
C TRP A 93 36.57 -7.43 -12.21
N SER A 94 37.51 -7.14 -13.12
CA SER A 94 38.91 -6.92 -12.77
C SER A 94 39.60 -5.88 -13.65
N TRP A 95 40.57 -5.17 -13.06
CA TRP A 95 41.43 -4.26 -13.82
C TRP A 95 42.34 -4.97 -14.83
N LYS A 96 42.60 -6.27 -14.61
CA LYS A 96 43.56 -7.06 -15.39
C LYS A 96 43.20 -7.12 -16.88
N GLY A 97 41.91 -7.18 -17.21
CA GLY A 97 41.43 -7.18 -18.59
C GLY A 97 41.77 -5.88 -19.32
N PHE A 98 41.52 -4.72 -18.70
CA PHE A 98 41.81 -3.41 -19.28
C PHE A 98 43.32 -3.15 -19.40
N ASP A 99 44.07 -3.49 -18.35
CA ASP A 99 45.54 -3.36 -18.30
C ASP A 99 46.19 -4.18 -19.43
N SER A 100 45.72 -5.41 -19.67
CA SER A 100 46.25 -6.29 -20.72
C SER A 100 45.92 -5.78 -22.12
N ALA A 101 44.70 -5.28 -22.34
CA ALA A 101 44.28 -4.73 -23.63
C ALA A 101 45.09 -3.48 -24.01
N LEU A 102 45.38 -2.61 -23.04
CA LEU A 102 46.15 -1.38 -23.25
C LEU A 102 47.68 -1.58 -23.12
N GLY A 103 48.14 -2.74 -22.67
CA GLY A 103 49.57 -3.01 -22.43
C GLY A 103 50.16 -2.17 -21.29
N ILE A 104 49.37 -1.83 -20.26
CA ILE A 104 49.79 -0.96 -19.15
C ILE A 104 49.73 -1.69 -17.80
N HIS A 105 50.53 -1.20 -16.84
CA HIS A 105 50.47 -1.64 -15.44
C HIS A 105 50.34 -0.44 -14.53
N LEU A 106 49.21 -0.35 -13.80
CA LEU A 106 48.91 0.75 -12.88
C LEU A 106 48.72 0.21 -11.45
N ASN A 107 49.31 0.89 -10.46
CA ASN A 107 49.05 0.59 -9.06
C ASN A 107 47.74 1.27 -8.55
N PRO A 108 47.21 0.90 -7.38
CA PRO A 108 45.96 1.46 -6.86
C PRO A 108 45.95 2.99 -6.69
N ILE A 109 47.08 3.59 -6.29
CA ILE A 109 47.21 5.05 -6.10
C ILE A 109 47.15 5.76 -7.46
N GLN A 110 47.93 5.28 -8.43
CA GLN A 110 47.94 5.82 -9.80
C GLN A 110 46.55 5.72 -10.44
N ARG A 111 45.84 4.61 -10.25
CA ARG A 111 44.46 4.45 -10.72
C ARG A 111 43.54 5.47 -10.07
N SER A 112 43.65 5.67 -8.77
CA SER A 112 42.84 6.68 -8.06
C SER A 112 43.11 8.09 -8.58
N GLU A 113 44.35 8.46 -8.83
CA GLU A 113 44.70 9.77 -9.39
C GLU A 113 44.20 9.96 -10.81
N ILE A 114 44.35 8.94 -11.66
CA ILE A 114 43.88 8.97 -13.06
C ILE A 114 42.37 9.11 -13.10
N VAL A 115 41.63 8.34 -12.29
CA VAL A 115 40.16 8.45 -12.27
C VAL A 115 39.71 9.77 -11.65
N ASP A 116 40.39 10.29 -10.62
CA ASP A 116 40.10 11.63 -10.09
C ASP A 116 40.30 12.74 -11.14
N MET A 117 41.39 12.69 -11.89
CA MET A 117 41.65 13.65 -12.97
C MET A 117 40.71 13.50 -14.15
N GLY A 118 40.46 12.26 -14.60
CA GLY A 118 39.64 11.99 -15.78
C GLY A 118 38.16 12.11 -15.49
N LEU A 119 37.65 11.38 -14.49
CA LEU A 119 36.23 11.31 -14.19
C LEU A 119 35.75 12.53 -13.40
N ALA A 120 36.37 12.84 -12.25
CA ALA A 120 35.89 13.90 -11.38
C ALA A 120 36.24 15.31 -11.88
N LYS A 121 37.50 15.56 -12.25
CA LYS A 121 37.94 16.91 -12.65
C LYS A 121 37.63 17.25 -14.11
N TYR A 122 37.82 16.29 -15.02
CA TYR A 122 37.63 16.55 -16.44
C TYR A 122 36.17 16.32 -16.86
N TRP A 123 35.61 15.12 -16.67
CA TRP A 123 34.22 14.83 -17.06
C TRP A 123 33.17 15.40 -16.09
N ASN A 124 33.59 15.94 -14.94
CA ASN A 124 32.71 16.47 -13.90
C ASN A 124 31.72 15.42 -13.34
N ARG A 125 32.20 14.19 -13.14
CA ARG A 125 31.42 13.03 -12.69
C ARG A 125 31.86 12.58 -11.30
N PRO A 126 30.93 12.32 -10.37
CA PRO A 126 31.28 11.98 -9.00
C PRO A 126 31.94 10.59 -8.90
N ILE A 127 32.89 10.44 -7.97
CA ILE A 127 33.41 9.14 -7.55
C ILE A 127 32.57 8.64 -6.38
N ARG A 128 31.95 7.47 -6.53
CA ARG A 128 31.03 6.91 -5.53
C ARG A 128 31.79 6.45 -4.29
N MET A 129 31.17 6.63 -3.13
CA MET A 129 31.66 6.17 -1.83
C MET A 129 30.85 4.95 -1.36
N ARG A 130 31.54 3.97 -0.77
CA ARG A 130 30.94 2.82 -0.07
C ARG A 130 31.48 2.76 1.37
N THR A 131 31.01 1.78 2.14
CA THR A 131 31.40 1.51 3.55
C THR A 131 32.92 1.47 3.77
N ASN A 132 33.70 1.04 2.77
CA ASN A 132 35.15 0.91 2.82
C ASN A 132 35.92 2.02 2.06
N GLY A 133 35.26 3.11 1.69
CA GLY A 133 35.86 4.25 0.97
C GLY A 133 35.46 4.35 -0.51
N ARG A 134 36.32 4.93 -1.34
CA ARG A 134 36.04 5.24 -2.77
C ARG A 134 35.93 3.98 -3.63
N ASP A 135 34.79 3.78 -4.30
CA ASP A 135 34.54 2.70 -5.26
C ASP A 135 34.90 3.15 -6.69
N ILE A 136 36.19 3.13 -7.00
CA ILE A 136 36.73 3.67 -8.26
C ILE A 136 36.29 2.84 -9.48
N LEU A 137 36.40 1.51 -9.40
CA LEU A 137 36.05 0.63 -10.53
C LEU A 137 34.53 0.59 -10.74
N GLY A 138 33.75 0.51 -9.66
CA GLY A 138 32.30 0.54 -9.75
C GLY A 138 31.77 1.89 -10.25
N SER A 139 32.46 3.00 -9.95
CA SER A 139 32.15 4.31 -10.54
C SER A 139 32.28 4.27 -12.07
N LEU A 140 33.41 3.79 -12.61
CA LEU A 140 33.59 3.69 -14.07
C LEU A 140 32.64 2.70 -14.74
N ALA A 141 32.37 1.56 -14.09
CA ALA A 141 31.44 0.56 -14.63
C ALA A 141 30.03 1.15 -14.80
N ALA A 142 29.56 1.94 -13.84
CA ALA A 142 28.25 2.56 -13.91
C ALA A 142 28.17 3.71 -14.94
N GLU A 143 29.29 4.39 -15.19
CA GLU A 143 29.40 5.38 -16.27
C GLU A 143 29.31 4.71 -17.66
N GLY A 144 29.49 3.39 -17.74
CA GLY A 144 29.24 2.59 -18.94
C GLY A 144 27.76 2.28 -19.21
N GLY A 145 26.84 2.54 -18.27
CA GLY A 145 25.42 2.20 -18.44
C GLY A 145 25.16 0.69 -18.34
N LEU A 146 24.21 0.16 -19.13
CA LEU A 146 23.80 -1.25 -19.07
C LEU A 146 24.67 -2.15 -19.96
N PRO A 147 25.25 -3.26 -19.44
CA PRO A 147 26.03 -4.20 -20.24
C PRO A 147 25.20 -4.95 -21.29
N TRP A 148 25.50 -4.77 -22.57
CA TRP A 148 24.61 -5.20 -23.67
C TRP A 148 24.45 -6.72 -23.77
N LYS A 149 25.55 -7.48 -23.60
CA LYS A 149 25.51 -8.95 -23.58
C LYS A 149 24.56 -9.49 -22.52
N MET A 150 24.45 -8.80 -21.38
CA MET A 150 23.62 -9.23 -20.25
C MET A 150 22.14 -8.84 -20.42
N VAL A 151 21.87 -7.79 -21.21
CA VAL A 151 20.51 -7.38 -21.56
C VAL A 151 19.90 -8.34 -22.60
N GLN A 152 20.73 -8.87 -23.52
CA GLN A 152 20.31 -9.80 -24.57
C GLN A 152 20.04 -11.22 -24.07
N HIS A 153 20.69 -11.68 -23.00
CA HIS A 153 20.48 -13.03 -22.48
C HIS A 153 19.12 -13.15 -21.77
N GLU A 154 18.24 -14.01 -22.31
CA GLU A 154 16.90 -14.24 -21.76
C GLU A 154 16.89 -14.71 -20.29
N SER A 155 17.91 -15.43 -19.83
CA SER A 155 17.95 -15.93 -18.45
C SER A 155 18.46 -14.89 -17.44
N HIS A 156 19.15 -13.85 -17.91
CA HIS A 156 19.86 -12.90 -17.05
C HIS A 156 18.93 -11.81 -16.47
N GLY A 157 19.29 -11.28 -15.29
CA GLY A 157 18.45 -10.36 -14.51
C GLY A 157 17.98 -9.11 -15.26
N PHE A 158 18.82 -8.52 -16.12
CA PHE A 158 18.44 -7.33 -16.91
C PHE A 158 17.32 -7.62 -17.92
N GLY A 159 17.46 -8.66 -18.75
CA GLY A 159 16.42 -9.04 -19.73
C GLY A 159 15.13 -9.54 -19.06
N ARG A 160 15.24 -10.18 -17.88
CA ARG A 160 14.09 -10.54 -17.04
C ARG A 160 13.35 -9.30 -16.55
N ALA A 161 14.06 -8.29 -16.04
CA ALA A 161 13.48 -7.05 -15.55
C ALA A 161 12.68 -6.32 -16.63
N VAL A 162 13.25 -6.10 -17.83
CA VAL A 162 12.54 -5.41 -18.93
C VAL A 162 11.26 -6.14 -19.33
N ARG A 163 11.30 -7.47 -19.48
CA ARG A 163 10.11 -8.27 -19.87
C ARG A 163 9.04 -8.25 -18.79
N ALA A 164 9.43 -8.38 -17.52
CA ALA A 164 8.50 -8.25 -16.41
C ALA A 164 7.84 -6.86 -16.40
N GLY A 165 8.63 -5.81 -16.61
CA GLY A 165 8.14 -4.43 -16.71
C GLY A 165 7.11 -4.26 -17.83
N LEU A 166 7.37 -4.80 -19.02
CA LEU A 166 6.42 -4.75 -20.14
C LEU A 166 5.11 -5.50 -19.88
N ASN A 167 5.20 -6.71 -19.31
CA ASN A 167 4.01 -7.53 -19.01
C ASN A 167 3.13 -6.86 -17.95
N LYS A 168 3.73 -6.20 -16.96
CA LYS A 168 3.01 -5.61 -15.82
C LYS A 168 2.87 -4.09 -15.89
N PHE A 169 3.27 -3.45 -16.99
CA PHE A 169 3.32 -1.99 -17.10
C PHE A 169 1.98 -1.35 -16.76
N TYR A 170 0.91 -1.78 -17.44
CA TYR A 170 -0.41 -1.19 -17.26
C TYR A 170 -1.04 -1.54 -15.91
N GLU A 171 -0.83 -2.76 -15.40
CA GLU A 171 -1.31 -3.15 -14.07
C GLU A 171 -0.65 -2.29 -12.98
N ASN A 172 0.66 -2.06 -13.07
CA ASN A 172 1.36 -1.19 -12.14
C ASN A 172 0.90 0.28 -12.29
N ARG A 173 0.75 0.77 -13.52
CA ARG A 173 0.24 2.13 -13.80
C ARG A 173 -1.13 2.36 -13.18
N ASP A 174 -2.04 1.39 -13.31
CA ASP A 174 -3.39 1.46 -12.75
C ASP A 174 -3.40 1.27 -11.21
N ALA A 175 -2.40 0.57 -10.67
CA ALA A 175 -2.14 0.49 -9.23
C ALA A 175 -1.38 1.71 -8.67
N GLY A 176 -1.10 2.73 -9.48
CA GLY A 176 -0.31 3.90 -9.08
C GLY A 176 1.18 3.63 -8.81
N ARG A 177 1.67 2.42 -9.12
CA ARG A 177 3.08 2.02 -8.99
C ARG A 177 3.82 2.39 -10.28
N SER A 178 4.89 3.17 -10.17
CA SER A 178 5.76 3.49 -11.31
C SER A 178 6.48 2.25 -11.84
N THR A 179 6.89 2.28 -13.10
CA THR A 179 7.68 1.20 -13.70
C THR A 179 8.98 0.99 -12.92
N ALA A 180 9.63 2.08 -12.50
CA ALA A 180 10.84 2.03 -11.71
C ALA A 180 10.61 1.30 -10.37
N GLU A 181 9.58 1.65 -9.60
CA GLU A 181 9.25 0.95 -8.35
C GLU A 181 8.99 -0.54 -8.55
N PHE A 182 8.29 -0.92 -9.62
CA PHE A 182 8.06 -2.34 -9.93
C PHE A 182 9.37 -3.11 -10.18
N LEU A 183 10.30 -2.49 -10.91
CA LEU A 183 11.57 -3.13 -11.24
C LEU A 183 12.53 -3.25 -10.04
N GLU A 184 12.21 -2.64 -8.89
CA GLU A 184 12.94 -2.84 -7.63
C GLU A 184 13.00 -4.32 -7.23
N ASP A 185 11.89 -5.03 -7.40
CA ASP A 185 11.75 -6.46 -7.08
C ASP A 185 12.77 -7.32 -7.87
N TYR A 186 13.26 -6.78 -8.99
CA TYR A 186 14.19 -7.45 -9.89
C TYR A 186 15.66 -7.03 -9.69
N LEU A 187 15.95 -5.99 -8.89
CA LEU A 187 17.32 -5.55 -8.62
C LEU A 187 18.15 -6.62 -7.92
N SER A 188 17.53 -7.48 -7.11
CA SER A 188 18.19 -8.60 -6.43
C SER A 188 18.88 -9.57 -7.42
N TYR A 189 18.34 -9.69 -8.65
CA TYR A 189 18.91 -10.51 -9.72
C TYR A 189 20.05 -9.81 -10.49
N LEU A 190 20.33 -8.54 -10.19
CA LEU A 190 21.43 -7.79 -10.80
C LEU A 190 22.71 -7.89 -9.96
N PRO A 191 23.90 -7.72 -10.56
CA PRO A 191 25.15 -7.57 -9.81
C PRO A 191 25.10 -6.36 -8.87
N GLN A 192 25.76 -6.44 -7.71
CA GLN A 192 25.67 -5.44 -6.63
C GLN A 192 25.89 -3.99 -7.09
N THR A 193 26.82 -3.76 -8.03
CA THR A 193 27.13 -2.40 -8.54
C THR A 193 25.97 -1.76 -9.32
N PHE A 194 25.06 -2.56 -9.86
CA PHE A 194 23.87 -2.12 -10.62
C PHE A 194 22.59 -2.11 -9.77
N ARG A 195 22.69 -2.45 -8.48
CA ARG A 195 21.56 -2.36 -7.53
C ARG A 195 21.41 -0.94 -7.02
N ASN A 196 21.10 -0.02 -7.93
CA ASN A 196 20.95 1.40 -7.62
C ASN A 196 19.77 2.01 -8.39
N VAL A 197 19.32 3.17 -7.91
CA VAL A 197 18.15 3.88 -8.45
C VAL A 197 18.40 4.27 -9.91
N GLU A 198 19.61 4.67 -10.26
CA GLU A 198 19.96 5.08 -11.62
C GLU A 198 19.77 3.93 -12.61
N THR A 199 20.28 2.74 -12.32
CA THR A 199 20.10 1.54 -13.16
C THR A 199 18.64 1.17 -13.29
N ARG A 200 17.89 1.22 -12.18
CA ARG A 200 16.44 0.95 -12.17
C ARG A 200 15.70 1.94 -13.07
N GLN A 201 16.04 3.22 -13.00
CA GLN A 201 15.47 4.28 -13.84
C GLN A 201 15.84 4.08 -15.33
N LEU A 202 17.06 3.63 -15.64
CA LEU A 202 17.43 3.27 -17.02
C LEU A 202 16.60 2.09 -17.55
N LEU A 203 16.38 1.04 -16.74
CA LEU A 203 15.55 -0.11 -17.13
C LEU A 203 14.07 0.28 -17.30
N ALA A 204 13.53 1.07 -16.38
CA ALA A 204 12.19 1.61 -16.47
C ALA A 204 12.01 2.48 -17.71
N GLY A 205 13.00 3.32 -18.00
CA GLY A 205 13.03 4.16 -19.19
C GLY A 205 13.00 3.37 -20.50
N ILE A 206 13.65 2.20 -20.56
CA ILE A 206 13.54 1.30 -21.73
C ILE A 206 12.10 0.82 -21.89
N VAL A 207 11.48 0.33 -20.82
CA VAL A 207 10.09 -0.18 -20.82
C VAL A 207 9.12 0.93 -21.23
N GLU A 208 9.25 2.12 -20.65
CA GLU A 208 8.39 3.27 -20.94
C GLU A 208 8.51 3.75 -22.38
N GLN A 209 9.73 3.84 -22.90
CA GLN A 209 9.94 4.24 -24.29
C GLN A 209 9.34 3.22 -25.27
N LEU A 210 9.45 1.92 -24.97
CA LEU A 210 8.81 0.87 -25.78
C LEU A 210 7.29 1.00 -25.76
N VAL A 211 6.69 1.22 -24.58
CA VAL A 211 5.24 1.40 -24.46
C VAL A 211 4.77 2.66 -25.17
N PHE A 212 5.48 3.78 -25.02
CA PHE A 212 5.18 5.03 -25.72
C PHE A 212 5.11 4.84 -27.25
N LEU A 213 6.12 4.17 -27.83
CA LEU A 213 6.15 3.89 -29.27
C LEU A 213 4.96 3.04 -29.71
N VAL A 214 4.50 2.13 -28.87
CA VAL A 214 3.40 1.22 -29.17
C VAL A 214 2.03 1.87 -28.97
N GLU A 215 1.91 2.81 -28.04
CA GLU A 215 0.68 3.59 -27.86
C GLU A 215 0.44 4.54 -29.06
N GLN A 216 1.50 5.11 -29.63
CA GLN A 216 1.43 6.11 -30.70
C GLN A 216 1.44 5.52 -32.12
N TYR A 217 2.02 4.34 -32.34
CA TYR A 217 2.21 3.76 -33.67
C TYR A 217 1.61 2.34 -33.81
N PRO A 218 1.14 1.93 -35.00
CA PRO A 218 0.50 0.63 -35.21
C PRO A 218 1.53 -0.51 -35.37
N ILE A 219 2.14 -0.93 -34.26
CA ILE A 219 3.24 -1.91 -34.23
C ILE A 219 2.81 -3.33 -34.64
N THR A 220 1.62 -3.80 -34.23
CA THR A 220 1.14 -5.19 -34.45
C THR A 220 1.01 -5.58 -35.92
N LYS A 221 0.82 -4.60 -36.80
CA LYS A 221 0.57 -4.81 -38.23
C LYS A 221 1.86 -4.92 -39.06
N GLN A 222 3.02 -4.80 -38.43
CA GLN A 222 4.31 -4.72 -39.11
C GLN A 222 5.16 -5.97 -38.87
N GLU A 223 5.70 -6.54 -39.94
CA GLU A 223 6.64 -7.67 -39.84
C GLU A 223 7.97 -7.26 -39.19
N ASP A 224 8.44 -6.04 -39.44
CA ASP A 224 9.65 -5.47 -38.81
C ASP A 224 9.34 -4.08 -38.21
N PRO A 225 8.91 -4.02 -36.93
CA PRO A 225 8.60 -2.77 -36.24
C PRO A 225 9.70 -1.72 -36.28
N ALA A 226 10.97 -2.12 -36.13
CA ALA A 226 12.10 -1.19 -36.19
C ALA A 226 12.28 -0.58 -37.58
N SER A 227 12.12 -1.35 -38.67
CA SER A 227 12.14 -0.81 -40.05
C SER A 227 11.05 0.23 -40.26
N TYR A 228 9.85 -0.06 -39.74
CA TYR A 228 8.72 0.85 -39.85
C TYR A 228 9.02 2.17 -39.13
N LEU A 229 9.54 2.12 -37.90
CA LEU A 229 9.93 3.32 -37.15
C LEU A 229 11.07 4.10 -37.81
N ASP A 230 12.04 3.41 -38.44
CA ASP A 230 13.13 4.05 -39.20
C ASP A 230 12.63 4.94 -40.34
N GLN A 231 11.49 4.60 -40.93
CA GLN A 231 10.89 5.33 -42.04
C GLN A 231 9.93 6.45 -41.60
N HIS A 232 9.31 6.32 -40.42
CA HIS A 232 8.21 7.19 -39.98
C HIS A 232 8.57 8.12 -38.82
N LEU A 233 9.64 7.84 -38.07
CA LEU A 233 10.09 8.67 -36.95
C LEU A 233 11.62 8.80 -36.96
N GLU A 234 12.11 9.87 -37.60
CA GLU A 234 13.55 10.13 -37.67
C GLU A 234 14.16 10.26 -36.26
N GLY A 235 15.26 9.56 -36.02
CA GLY A 235 15.98 9.64 -34.74
C GLY A 235 15.30 8.97 -33.54
N TRP A 236 14.24 8.17 -33.71
CA TRP A 236 13.49 7.54 -32.59
C TRP A 236 14.36 6.77 -31.57
N ARG A 237 15.47 6.18 -32.02
CA ARG A 237 16.44 5.48 -31.16
C ARG A 237 17.12 6.39 -30.13
N GLN A 238 17.13 7.70 -30.36
CA GLN A 238 17.67 8.68 -29.42
C GLN A 238 16.78 8.87 -28.18
N GLY A 239 15.51 8.42 -28.23
CA GLY A 239 14.63 8.41 -27.07
C GLY A 239 14.96 7.34 -26.01
N PHE A 240 15.85 6.39 -26.34
CA PHE A 240 16.25 5.35 -25.39
C PHE A 240 17.36 5.83 -24.44
N PRO A 241 17.35 5.39 -23.17
CA PRO A 241 18.35 5.77 -22.17
C PRO A 241 19.73 5.18 -22.41
N ILE A 242 19.83 4.17 -23.27
CA ILE A 242 21.08 3.53 -23.66
C ILE A 242 21.22 3.50 -25.18
N PRO A 243 22.44 3.59 -25.73
CA PRO A 243 22.67 3.50 -27.16
C PRO A 243 22.26 2.12 -27.70
N LEU A 244 21.21 2.07 -28.50
CA LEU A 244 20.82 0.88 -29.26
C LEU A 244 21.76 0.73 -30.48
N GLY A 245 22.96 0.21 -30.26
CA GLY A 245 24.02 0.14 -31.29
C GLY A 245 24.09 -1.20 -32.02
N GLU A 246 23.55 -1.21 -33.26
CA GLU A 246 23.84 -2.05 -34.45
C GLU A 246 23.69 -3.59 -34.42
N GLU A 247 23.22 -4.12 -35.57
CA GLU A 247 22.77 -5.47 -35.99
C GLU A 247 22.20 -6.44 -34.94
N ASN A 248 22.93 -6.73 -33.85
CA ASN A 248 22.54 -7.70 -32.83
C ASN A 248 21.41 -7.21 -31.90
N GLY A 249 21.13 -5.91 -31.84
CA GLY A 249 20.04 -5.34 -31.01
C GLY A 249 18.66 -5.32 -31.66
N ARG A 250 18.57 -5.47 -32.99
CA ARG A 250 17.33 -5.25 -33.75
C ARG A 250 16.25 -6.30 -33.46
N ALA A 251 16.65 -7.58 -33.39
CA ALA A 251 15.74 -8.68 -33.07
C ALA A 251 15.12 -8.51 -31.67
N LEU A 252 15.94 -8.14 -30.69
CA LEU A 252 15.50 -7.91 -29.31
C LEU A 252 14.51 -6.74 -29.20
N VAL A 253 14.80 -5.61 -29.86
CA VAL A 253 13.89 -4.46 -29.85
C VAL A 253 12.55 -4.78 -30.51
N ASN A 254 12.57 -5.52 -31.62
CA ASN A 254 11.33 -5.99 -32.27
C ASN A 254 10.52 -6.94 -31.38
N GLU A 255 11.17 -7.85 -30.65
CA GLU A 255 10.50 -8.72 -29.67
C GLU A 255 9.82 -7.89 -28.58
N TRP A 256 10.55 -6.94 -27.99
CA TRP A 256 10.05 -6.09 -26.93
C TRP A 256 8.89 -5.20 -27.38
N LEU A 257 8.95 -4.62 -28.59
CA LEU A 257 7.87 -3.82 -29.17
C LEU A 257 6.58 -4.65 -29.35
N ARG A 258 6.68 -5.89 -29.85
CA ARG A 258 5.51 -6.78 -29.97
C ARG A 258 4.93 -7.16 -28.61
N ARG A 259 5.78 -7.35 -27.60
CA ARG A 259 5.36 -7.71 -26.25
C ARG A 259 4.64 -6.56 -25.54
N ALA A 260 5.14 -5.34 -25.68
CA ALA A 260 4.50 -4.12 -25.20
C ALA A 260 3.08 -3.97 -25.78
N ASP A 261 2.90 -4.29 -27.06
CA ASP A 261 1.61 -4.18 -27.75
C ASP A 261 0.61 -5.25 -27.30
N ARG A 262 1.07 -6.47 -27.03
CA ARG A 262 0.23 -7.50 -26.41
C ARG A 262 -0.29 -7.06 -25.04
N SER A 263 0.58 -6.53 -24.19
CA SER A 263 0.24 -5.99 -22.86
C SER A 263 -0.81 -4.85 -22.97
N ARG A 264 -0.74 -4.03 -24.03
CA ARG A 264 -1.75 -2.99 -24.32
C ARG A 264 -3.10 -3.58 -24.67
N GLY A 265 -3.13 -4.61 -25.52
CA GLY A 265 -4.36 -5.32 -25.89
C GLY A 265 -5.02 -5.98 -24.68
N GLU A 266 -4.23 -6.61 -23.81
CA GLU A 266 -4.69 -7.21 -22.55
C GLU A 266 -5.29 -6.16 -21.60
N ARG A 267 -4.68 -4.97 -21.47
CA ARG A 267 -5.27 -3.87 -20.70
C ARG A 267 -6.59 -3.41 -21.29
N ALA A 268 -6.68 -3.19 -22.60
CA ALA A 268 -7.92 -2.72 -23.23
C ALA A 268 -9.08 -3.68 -22.95
N ARG A 269 -8.82 -5.00 -23.05
CA ARG A 269 -9.79 -6.05 -22.68
C ARG A 269 -10.12 -6.03 -21.18
N LYS A 270 -9.12 -5.87 -20.29
CA LYS A 270 -9.34 -5.72 -18.84
C LYS A 270 -10.16 -4.48 -18.48
N VAL A 271 -9.89 -3.32 -19.05
CA VAL A 271 -10.61 -2.05 -18.76
C VAL A 271 -12.09 -2.15 -19.17
N GLU A 272 -12.38 -2.83 -20.28
CA GLU A 272 -13.75 -3.12 -20.72
C GLU A 272 -14.45 -4.13 -19.79
N GLU A 273 -13.70 -5.06 -19.18
CA GLU A 273 -14.19 -6.02 -18.17
C GLU A 273 -14.31 -5.45 -16.73
N LEU A 274 -13.64 -4.33 -16.40
CA LEU A 274 -13.47 -3.76 -15.04
C LEU A 274 -14.63 -2.87 -14.54
N ALA A 275 -15.73 -2.74 -15.29
CA ALA A 275 -16.88 -1.90 -14.93
C ALA A 275 -17.78 -2.48 -13.82
N ILE A 276 -17.42 -3.62 -13.20
CA ILE A 276 -18.25 -4.37 -12.24
C ILE A 276 -17.40 -4.81 -11.02
N ASN A 277 -17.96 -4.72 -9.80
CA ASN A 277 -17.41 -5.30 -8.56
C ASN A 277 -17.05 -6.78 -8.77
N ARG A 278 -15.77 -7.11 -9.02
CA ARG A 278 -15.33 -8.47 -9.35
C ARG A 278 -14.47 -9.08 -8.26
N CYS A 279 -14.73 -10.36 -8.00
CA CYS A 279 -14.01 -11.23 -7.09
C CYS A 279 -13.40 -12.38 -7.90
N THR A 280 -12.08 -12.55 -7.85
CA THR A 280 -11.38 -13.69 -8.47
C THR A 280 -10.64 -14.48 -7.41
N HIS A 281 -10.83 -15.79 -7.39
CA HIS A 281 -10.25 -16.67 -6.38
C HIS A 281 -9.06 -17.43 -6.97
N TRP A 282 -7.95 -17.43 -6.24
CA TRP A 282 -6.71 -18.10 -6.56
C TRP A 282 -6.38 -19.12 -5.48
N LEU A 283 -5.92 -20.30 -5.88
CA LEU A 283 -5.33 -21.27 -4.95
C LEU A 283 -3.86 -20.91 -4.74
N ASP A 284 -3.43 -20.80 -3.49
CA ASP A 284 -2.04 -20.59 -3.15
C ASP A 284 -1.22 -21.84 -3.50
N SER A 285 -0.34 -21.75 -4.50
CA SER A 285 0.45 -22.88 -4.98
C SER A 285 1.44 -23.41 -3.95
N GLU A 286 1.89 -22.60 -2.99
CA GLU A 286 2.81 -23.04 -1.93
C GLU A 286 2.06 -23.71 -0.78
N ARG A 287 0.78 -23.36 -0.59
CA ARG A 287 -0.08 -23.83 0.52
C ARG A 287 -1.37 -24.49 0.05
N PHE A 288 -1.36 -25.12 -1.12
CA PHE A 288 -2.56 -25.71 -1.71
C PHE A 288 -3.12 -26.87 -0.86
N GLN A 289 -2.27 -27.56 -0.10
CA GLN A 289 -2.67 -28.61 0.85
C GLN A 289 -3.51 -28.06 2.01
N GLU A 290 -3.26 -26.81 2.42
CA GLU A 290 -4.09 -26.10 3.41
C GLU A 290 -5.40 -25.56 2.80
N ARG A 291 -5.61 -25.83 1.50
CA ARG A 291 -6.70 -25.28 0.69
C ARG A 291 -6.73 -23.75 0.83
N ALA A 292 -5.55 -23.15 0.92
CA ALA A 292 -5.37 -21.72 1.13
C ALA A 292 -5.83 -20.96 -0.13
N LEU A 293 -6.83 -20.10 0.05
CA LEU A 293 -7.46 -19.37 -1.03
C LEU A 293 -7.16 -17.88 -0.89
N ILE A 294 -6.65 -17.29 -1.95
CA ILE A 294 -6.40 -15.86 -2.06
C ILE A 294 -7.46 -15.28 -2.98
N THR A 295 -8.16 -14.26 -2.53
CA THR A 295 -9.16 -13.56 -3.32
C THR A 295 -8.63 -12.21 -3.74
N GLU A 296 -8.63 -11.96 -5.04
CA GLU A 296 -8.39 -10.65 -5.61
C GLU A 296 -9.72 -9.94 -5.83
N VAL A 297 -9.89 -8.82 -5.14
CA VAL A 297 -11.08 -7.96 -5.19
C VAL A 297 -10.74 -6.70 -5.96
N THR A 298 -11.60 -6.35 -6.90
CA THR A 298 -11.54 -5.07 -7.60
C THR A 298 -12.79 -4.25 -7.35
N LEU A 299 -12.60 -3.06 -6.76
CA LEU A 299 -13.64 -2.09 -6.46
C LEU A 299 -13.63 -0.96 -7.51
N PRO A 300 -14.78 -0.29 -7.77
CA PRO A 300 -14.83 0.88 -8.63
C PRO A 300 -14.06 2.05 -8.02
N LYS A 301 -13.64 2.99 -8.87
CA LYS A 301 -12.95 4.23 -8.43
C LYS A 301 -13.80 5.07 -7.47
N GLU A 302 -15.12 5.01 -7.59
CA GLU A 302 -16.06 5.79 -6.79
C GLU A 302 -17.21 4.90 -6.32
N ILE A 303 -17.54 4.96 -5.03
CA ILE A 303 -18.69 4.29 -4.42
C ILE A 303 -19.63 5.37 -3.89
N ARG A 304 -20.92 5.23 -4.20
CA ARG A 304 -21.98 6.16 -3.79
C ARG A 304 -23.01 5.45 -2.94
N PHE A 305 -23.39 6.04 -1.82
CA PHE A 305 -24.41 5.50 -0.94
C PHE A 305 -25.07 6.60 -0.11
N VAL A 306 -26.28 6.33 0.37
CA VAL A 306 -27.00 7.23 1.28
C VAL A 306 -26.67 6.86 2.72
N VAL A 307 -26.37 7.87 3.54
CA VAL A 307 -26.01 7.69 4.96
C VAL A 307 -26.86 8.58 5.87
N ASP A 308 -27.18 8.09 7.06
CA ASP A 308 -27.81 8.90 8.12
C ASP A 308 -26.77 9.89 8.68
N PRO A 309 -26.98 11.22 8.54
CA PRO A 309 -26.06 12.23 9.06
C PRO A 309 -25.79 12.11 10.56
N LEU A 310 -26.72 11.54 11.35
CA LEU A 310 -26.55 11.35 12.78
C LEU A 310 -25.44 10.34 13.13
N LEU A 311 -25.07 9.47 12.19
CA LEU A 311 -23.95 8.53 12.32
C LEU A 311 -22.60 9.19 11.99
N LEU A 312 -22.61 10.34 11.32
CA LEU A 312 -21.40 11.03 10.92
C LEU A 312 -20.95 12.03 11.99
N ARG A 313 -19.64 12.04 12.24
CA ARG A 313 -18.93 13.08 13.02
C ARG A 313 -17.85 13.79 12.19
N SER A 314 -17.53 13.18 11.06
CA SER A 314 -16.59 13.67 10.05
C SER A 314 -16.90 12.93 8.74
N THR A 315 -16.31 13.42 7.66
CA THR A 315 -16.32 12.71 6.36
C THR A 315 -15.25 11.63 6.23
N ARG A 316 -14.36 11.50 7.22
CA ARG A 316 -13.36 10.42 7.31
C ARG A 316 -14.04 9.09 7.70
N LEU A 317 -13.86 8.06 6.86
CA LEU A 317 -14.38 6.71 7.06
C LEU A 317 -13.23 5.69 7.03
N GLU A 318 -13.41 4.56 7.70
CA GLU A 318 -12.48 3.43 7.65
C GLU A 318 -13.03 2.34 6.73
N LEU A 319 -12.22 1.86 5.79
CA LEU A 319 -12.58 0.77 4.89
C LEU A 319 -12.05 -0.56 5.43
N GLY A 320 -12.93 -1.57 5.47
CA GLY A 320 -12.59 -2.94 5.87
C GLY A 320 -13.24 -3.98 4.98
N PHE A 321 -12.58 -5.13 4.87
CA PHE A 321 -13.13 -6.34 4.26
C PHE A 321 -13.51 -7.33 5.36
N TYR A 322 -14.71 -7.90 5.26
CA TYR A 322 -15.26 -8.82 6.24
C TYR A 322 -15.64 -10.15 5.60
N GLU A 323 -15.49 -11.24 6.33
CA GLU A 323 -16.10 -12.54 6.04
C GLU A 323 -17.22 -12.75 7.06
N GLY A 324 -18.48 -12.68 6.62
CA GLY A 324 -19.61 -12.70 7.53
C GLY A 324 -19.61 -11.46 8.44
N SER A 325 -19.32 -11.64 9.74
CA SER A 325 -19.15 -10.56 10.74
C SER A 325 -17.71 -10.41 11.23
N SER A 326 -16.79 -11.24 10.74
CA SER A 326 -15.38 -11.24 11.14
C SER A 326 -14.58 -10.34 10.20
N LEU A 327 -13.80 -9.42 10.76
CA LEU A 327 -12.90 -8.58 9.98
C LEU A 327 -11.79 -9.46 9.37
N LEU A 328 -11.68 -9.43 8.04
CA LEU A 328 -10.64 -10.14 7.30
C LEU A 328 -9.41 -9.25 7.10
N ALA A 329 -9.60 -8.03 6.63
CA ALA A 329 -8.50 -7.11 6.32
C ALA A 329 -8.92 -5.64 6.45
N LYS A 330 -7.98 -4.80 6.92
CA LYS A 330 -8.09 -3.34 6.88
C LYS A 330 -7.65 -2.83 5.49
N ALA A 331 -8.36 -1.84 4.95
CA ALA A 331 -8.04 -1.21 3.67
C ALA A 331 -7.71 0.30 3.79
N GLY A 332 -7.69 0.84 5.01
CA GLY A 332 -7.25 2.21 5.31
C GLY A 332 -8.39 3.22 5.37
N ALA A 333 -8.03 4.46 5.70
CA ALA A 333 -8.97 5.56 5.77
C ALA A 333 -9.25 6.18 4.40
N VAL A 334 -10.52 6.48 4.16
CA VAL A 334 -11.03 7.17 2.97
C VAL A 334 -11.81 8.41 3.40
N TYR A 335 -11.97 9.35 2.47
CA TYR A 335 -12.69 10.59 2.74
C TYR A 335 -13.87 10.69 1.78
N GLY A 336 -15.06 10.83 2.36
CA GLY A 336 -16.28 11.04 1.61
C GLY A 336 -16.51 12.52 1.30
N GLN A 337 -17.32 12.78 0.29
CA GLN A 337 -17.91 14.08 0.00
C GLN A 337 -19.42 13.95 0.16
N LEU A 338 -20.01 14.85 0.96
CA LEU A 338 -21.44 14.93 1.12
C LEU A 338 -22.07 15.65 -0.08
N GLY A 339 -23.10 15.04 -0.65
CA GLY A 339 -23.91 15.53 -1.75
C GLY A 339 -25.21 16.17 -1.28
N GLY A 340 -26.25 16.10 -2.12
CA GLY A 340 -27.58 16.63 -1.80
C GLY A 340 -28.37 15.76 -0.83
N ASP A 341 -29.40 16.36 -0.21
CA ASP A 341 -30.37 15.63 0.62
C ASP A 341 -31.20 14.65 -0.24
N GLU A 342 -31.19 13.37 0.14
CA GLU A 342 -32.00 12.30 -0.47
C GLU A 342 -33.07 11.79 0.51
N GLY A 343 -34.01 12.65 0.88
CA GLY A 343 -35.19 12.30 1.67
C GLY A 343 -34.90 11.85 3.11
N ALA A 344 -34.40 10.62 3.29
CA ALA A 344 -34.13 9.97 4.58
C ALA A 344 -32.63 9.98 4.98
N GLY A 345 -31.75 10.53 4.16
CA GLY A 345 -30.31 10.65 4.44
C GLY A 345 -29.62 11.59 3.45
N VAL A 346 -28.30 11.63 3.49
CA VAL A 346 -27.47 12.45 2.59
C VAL A 346 -26.67 11.53 1.67
N GLU A 347 -26.57 11.88 0.38
CA GLU A 347 -25.70 11.17 -0.55
C GLU A 347 -24.23 11.33 -0.11
N MET A 348 -23.51 10.22 -0.01
CA MET A 348 -22.08 10.19 0.24
C MET A 348 -21.37 9.62 -0.97
N VAL A 349 -20.38 10.37 -1.47
CA VAL A 349 -19.51 9.94 -2.56
C VAL A 349 -18.11 9.69 -2.02
N VAL A 350 -17.65 8.45 -2.09
CA VAL A 350 -16.31 8.04 -1.63
C VAL A 350 -15.47 7.68 -2.85
N ARG A 351 -14.36 8.40 -3.04
CA ARG A 351 -13.35 8.05 -4.06
C ARG A 351 -12.28 7.17 -3.44
N LEU A 352 -12.07 6.00 -4.04
CA LEU A 352 -11.10 5.02 -3.57
C LEU A 352 -9.74 5.29 -4.21
N PRO A 353 -8.68 5.55 -3.41
CA PRO A 353 -7.32 5.72 -3.94
C PRO A 353 -6.77 4.39 -4.47
N ARG A 354 -7.16 3.27 -3.84
CA ARG A 354 -6.80 1.91 -4.24
C ARG A 354 -8.05 1.11 -4.60
N GLN A 355 -8.03 0.49 -5.77
CA GLN A 355 -9.15 -0.30 -6.29
C GLN A 355 -8.90 -1.80 -6.22
N HIS A 356 -7.64 -2.24 -6.17
CA HIS A 356 -7.25 -3.65 -6.22
C HIS A 356 -6.73 -4.15 -4.87
N PHE A 357 -7.35 -5.20 -4.34
CA PHE A 357 -7.01 -5.77 -3.04
C PHE A 357 -6.79 -7.28 -3.17
N ARG A 358 -5.79 -7.80 -2.48
CA ARG A 358 -5.48 -9.23 -2.42
C ARG A 358 -5.68 -9.70 -0.99
N LEU A 359 -6.63 -10.61 -0.78
CA LEU A 359 -7.15 -11.01 0.51
C LEU A 359 -6.95 -12.50 0.73
N GLU A 360 -6.27 -12.89 1.80
CA GLU A 360 -6.15 -14.29 2.20
C GLU A 360 -7.39 -14.71 2.97
N ARG A 361 -8.13 -15.70 2.47
CA ARG A 361 -9.43 -16.11 3.02
C ARG A 361 -9.28 -17.02 4.23
N ARG A 362 -10.09 -16.79 5.27
CA ARG A 362 -10.10 -17.60 6.51
C ARG A 362 -11.37 -18.44 6.63
N GLN A 363 -12.53 -17.80 6.45
CA GLN A 363 -13.87 -18.39 6.43
C GLN A 363 -14.42 -18.37 5.00
N LYS A 364 -13.96 -19.30 4.17
CA LYS A 364 -14.15 -19.30 2.71
C LYS A 364 -15.63 -19.42 2.31
N GLU A 365 -16.42 -20.07 3.16
CA GLU A 365 -17.85 -20.30 2.98
C GLU A 365 -18.69 -19.05 3.27
N GLN A 366 -18.12 -18.08 4.01
CA GLN A 366 -18.79 -16.81 4.29
C GLN A 366 -18.61 -15.85 3.11
N PRO A 367 -19.64 -15.06 2.75
CA PRO A 367 -19.51 -14.03 1.74
C PRO A 367 -18.53 -12.95 2.20
N LEU A 368 -17.75 -12.43 1.26
CA LEU A 368 -16.96 -11.23 1.46
C LEU A 368 -17.85 -10.01 1.43
N LYS A 369 -17.57 -9.06 2.32
CA LYS A 369 -18.22 -7.75 2.37
C LYS A 369 -17.18 -6.65 2.37
N VAL A 370 -17.51 -5.56 1.71
CA VAL A 370 -16.81 -4.28 1.83
C VAL A 370 -17.63 -3.39 2.76
N THR A 371 -16.99 -2.82 3.77
CA THR A 371 -17.67 -2.04 4.82
C THR A 371 -16.96 -0.71 5.04
N PHE A 372 -17.73 0.38 5.10
CA PHE A 372 -17.29 1.68 5.59
C PHE A 372 -17.75 1.90 7.03
N LEU A 373 -16.83 2.31 7.88
CA LEU A 373 -17.09 2.60 9.30
C LEU A 373 -16.87 4.08 9.61
N ALA A 374 -17.79 4.68 10.36
CA ALA A 374 -17.62 5.99 10.99
C ALA A 374 -17.49 5.78 12.51
N SER A 375 -16.36 6.17 13.09
CA SER A 375 -16.12 6.01 14.54
C SER A 375 -16.37 4.58 15.07
N GLY A 376 -15.99 3.57 14.29
CA GLY A 376 -16.20 2.15 14.61
C GLY A 376 -17.58 1.59 14.25
N GLN A 377 -18.57 2.43 13.96
CA GLN A 377 -19.90 1.99 13.57
C GLN A 377 -20.03 1.82 12.05
N GLU A 378 -20.68 0.75 11.60
CA GLU A 378 -21.02 0.54 10.20
C GLU A 378 -21.99 1.63 9.70
N VAL A 379 -21.57 2.35 8.66
CA VAL A 379 -22.41 3.32 7.94
C VAL A 379 -22.81 2.84 6.56
N TYR A 380 -22.06 1.90 5.99
CA TYR A 380 -22.36 1.24 4.73
C TYR A 380 -21.65 -0.10 4.66
N ALA A 381 -22.32 -1.09 4.09
CA ALA A 381 -21.70 -2.35 3.70
C ALA A 381 -22.37 -2.92 2.44
N GLU A 382 -21.56 -3.59 1.62
CA GLU A 382 -22.00 -4.28 0.40
C GLU A 382 -21.37 -5.67 0.37
N SER A 383 -22.15 -6.70 0.04
CA SER A 383 -21.62 -8.05 -0.18
C SER A 383 -21.07 -8.17 -1.59
N LEU A 384 -19.89 -8.77 -1.74
CA LEU A 384 -19.32 -9.09 -3.03
C LEU A 384 -19.98 -10.35 -3.58
N ASP A 385 -20.55 -10.23 -4.78
CA ASP A 385 -21.22 -11.34 -5.46
C ASP A 385 -20.28 -12.55 -5.68
N ASP A 386 -20.83 -13.76 -5.54
CA ASP A 386 -20.15 -15.05 -5.76
C ASP A 386 -18.80 -15.20 -5.02
N SER A 387 -18.69 -14.58 -3.85
CA SER A 387 -17.47 -14.59 -3.04
C SER A 387 -17.37 -15.75 -2.05
N SER A 388 -18.46 -16.51 -1.84
CA SER A 388 -18.48 -17.70 -0.99
C SER A 388 -18.04 -18.93 -1.77
N VAL A 389 -17.09 -19.68 -1.21
CA VAL A 389 -16.52 -20.90 -1.81
C VAL A 389 -16.61 -22.03 -0.80
N THR A 390 -17.16 -23.18 -1.20
CA THR A 390 -17.35 -24.33 -0.30
C THR A 390 -16.75 -25.59 -0.90
N PHE A 391 -15.77 -26.17 -0.19
CA PHE A 391 -15.09 -27.41 -0.60
C PHE A 391 -15.91 -28.68 -0.33
N ALA A 392 -16.95 -28.60 0.50
CA ALA A 392 -17.73 -29.77 0.91
C ALA A 392 -18.93 -30.08 -0.01
N GLU A 393 -19.48 -29.08 -0.70
CA GLU A 393 -20.81 -29.21 -1.34
C GLU A 393 -20.77 -29.52 -2.83
N ALA A 394 -19.70 -29.11 -3.52
CA ALA A 394 -19.54 -29.29 -4.96
C ALA A 394 -18.05 -29.44 -5.31
N PRO A 395 -17.73 -30.09 -6.44
CA PRO A 395 -16.38 -30.09 -6.98
C PRO A 395 -15.95 -28.68 -7.42
N LEU A 396 -14.68 -28.35 -7.24
CA LEU A 396 -14.12 -27.04 -7.62
C LEU A 396 -13.07 -27.21 -8.71
N LEU A 397 -13.26 -26.55 -9.85
CA LEU A 397 -12.32 -26.58 -10.97
C LEU A 397 -11.41 -25.35 -10.94
N PHE A 398 -10.10 -25.58 -11.01
CA PHE A 398 -9.09 -24.56 -11.12
C PHE A 398 -8.33 -24.67 -12.44
N GLU A 399 -8.23 -23.57 -13.18
CA GLU A 399 -7.47 -23.49 -14.42
C GLU A 399 -6.09 -22.85 -14.18
N GLN A 400 -5.08 -23.28 -14.94
CA GLN A 400 -3.73 -22.73 -14.84
C GLN A 400 -3.70 -21.33 -15.48
N GLY A 401 -3.48 -20.30 -14.67
CA GLY A 401 -3.18 -18.94 -15.10
C GLY A 401 -1.69 -18.60 -15.02
N ASP A 402 -1.34 -17.37 -15.41
CA ASP A 402 0.04 -16.86 -15.43
C ASP A 402 0.71 -16.85 -14.04
N GLN A 403 -0.08 -16.74 -12.97
CA GLN A 403 0.39 -16.57 -11.59
C GLN A 403 0.00 -17.71 -10.65
N GLY A 404 -0.62 -18.78 -11.16
CA GLY A 404 -1.11 -19.89 -10.36
C GLY A 404 -2.47 -20.41 -10.82
N TRP A 405 -3.14 -21.13 -9.94
CA TRP A 405 -4.41 -21.80 -10.22
C TRP A 405 -5.60 -20.88 -9.89
N ILE A 406 -6.44 -20.56 -10.87
CA ILE A 406 -7.61 -19.69 -10.74
C ILE A 406 -8.86 -20.54 -10.63
N LEU A 407 -9.74 -20.27 -9.66
CA LEU A 407 -11.04 -20.93 -9.57
C LEU A 407 -11.89 -20.54 -10.79
N ALA A 408 -12.10 -21.50 -11.68
CA ALA A 408 -12.94 -21.33 -12.86
C ALA A 408 -14.42 -21.46 -12.47
N GLY A 409 -14.75 -22.39 -11.58
CA GLY A 409 -16.11 -22.58 -11.10
C GLY A 409 -16.29 -23.85 -10.26
N ASP A 410 -17.54 -24.10 -9.89
CA ASP A 410 -17.94 -25.16 -8.96
C ASP A 410 -19.09 -26.05 -9.50
N GLY A 411 -19.19 -26.12 -10.82
CA GLY A 411 -20.18 -26.89 -11.55
C GLY A 411 -19.62 -27.41 -12.87
N SER A 412 -20.42 -28.20 -13.58
CA SER A 412 -20.05 -28.77 -14.87
C SER A 412 -19.66 -27.68 -15.85
N ARG A 413 -18.51 -27.84 -16.50
CA ARG A 413 -17.98 -26.82 -17.40
C ARG A 413 -17.00 -27.40 -18.41
N LYS A 414 -16.94 -26.78 -19.58
CA LYS A 414 -15.87 -26.99 -20.54
C LYS A 414 -14.87 -25.84 -20.42
N PHE A 415 -13.58 -26.14 -20.49
CA PHE A 415 -12.51 -25.17 -20.26
C PHE A 415 -11.45 -25.23 -21.36
N SER A 416 -10.67 -24.15 -21.49
CA SER A 416 -9.78 -23.94 -22.65
C SER A 416 -8.37 -24.47 -22.45
N THR A 417 -7.92 -24.61 -21.20
CA THR A 417 -6.57 -25.12 -20.90
C THR A 417 -6.47 -26.63 -21.17
N SER A 418 -5.25 -27.08 -21.50
CA SER A 418 -4.96 -28.51 -21.70
C SER A 418 -4.89 -29.30 -20.39
N GLU A 419 -4.65 -28.61 -19.28
CA GLU A 419 -4.60 -29.18 -17.93
C GLU A 419 -5.36 -28.26 -16.95
N ALA A 420 -6.08 -28.88 -16.03
CA ALA A 420 -6.78 -28.22 -14.92
C ALA A 420 -6.62 -29.03 -13.62
N LEU A 421 -6.82 -28.39 -12.48
CA LEU A 421 -6.82 -29.02 -11.17
C LEU A 421 -8.25 -29.05 -10.63
N LEU A 422 -8.75 -30.23 -10.28
CA LEU A 422 -10.10 -30.44 -9.79
C LEU A 422 -10.08 -30.91 -8.34
N TRP A 423 -10.76 -30.18 -7.46
CA TRP A 423 -11.10 -30.67 -6.14
C TRP A 423 -12.36 -31.53 -6.22
N ALA A 424 -12.25 -32.77 -5.77
CA ALA A 424 -13.37 -33.69 -5.62
C ALA A 424 -13.63 -33.94 -4.13
N PRO A 425 -14.84 -33.61 -3.61
CA PRO A 425 -15.22 -33.93 -2.23
C PRO A 425 -15.08 -35.43 -1.94
N LYS A 426 -14.87 -35.82 -0.68
CA LYS A 426 -14.62 -37.22 -0.28
C LYS A 426 -15.68 -38.21 -0.78
N GLU A 427 -16.93 -37.78 -0.80
CA GLU A 427 -18.09 -38.60 -1.20
C GLU A 427 -18.23 -38.71 -2.72
N ALA A 428 -17.39 -38.02 -3.49
CA ALA A 428 -17.45 -37.99 -4.94
C ALA A 428 -16.92 -39.28 -5.57
N ILE A 429 -17.77 -39.92 -6.36
CA ILE A 429 -17.41 -41.07 -7.20
C ILE A 429 -16.95 -40.52 -8.55
N VAL A 430 -15.72 -40.83 -8.92
CA VAL A 430 -15.11 -40.41 -10.18
C VAL A 430 -15.24 -41.58 -11.16
N GLU A 431 -15.92 -41.36 -12.30
CA GLU A 431 -16.30 -42.40 -13.26
C GLU A 431 -15.36 -42.45 -14.48
N SER A 432 -14.09 -42.09 -14.32
CA SER A 432 -13.12 -42.02 -15.43
C SER A 432 -11.83 -42.78 -15.10
N GLU A 433 -11.33 -43.55 -16.05
CA GLU A 433 -10.24 -44.53 -15.84
C GLU A 433 -8.82 -43.93 -15.89
N GLU A 434 -8.65 -42.73 -16.46
CA GLU A 434 -7.34 -42.10 -16.70
C GLU A 434 -7.16 -40.77 -15.93
N ILE A 435 -7.41 -40.74 -14.62
CA ILE A 435 -7.23 -39.54 -13.80
C ILE A 435 -6.10 -39.75 -12.78
N VAL A 436 -5.17 -38.79 -12.74
CA VAL A 436 -4.11 -38.75 -11.75
C VAL A 436 -4.61 -38.07 -10.48
N CYS A 437 -4.62 -38.80 -9.37
CA CYS A 437 -4.80 -38.20 -8.04
C CYS A 437 -3.47 -37.54 -7.62
N CYS A 438 -3.48 -36.21 -7.51
CA CYS A 438 -2.30 -35.43 -7.14
C CYS A 438 -2.07 -35.45 -5.62
N HIS A 439 -3.16 -35.48 -4.85
CA HIS A 439 -3.13 -35.45 -3.38
C HIS A 439 -4.48 -35.91 -2.80
N GLU A 440 -4.44 -36.70 -1.74
CA GLU A 440 -5.63 -37.07 -0.96
C GLU A 440 -5.60 -36.37 0.40
N ASP A 441 -6.77 -35.90 0.81
CA ASP A 441 -7.01 -35.16 2.04
C ASP A 441 -8.22 -35.78 2.77
N ILE A 442 -8.44 -35.43 4.03
CA ILE A 442 -9.49 -36.04 4.87
C ILE A 442 -10.91 -35.76 4.36
N ASP A 443 -11.10 -34.63 3.67
CA ASP A 443 -12.39 -34.14 3.17
C ASP A 443 -12.55 -34.26 1.64
N GLY A 444 -11.54 -34.78 0.93
CA GLY A 444 -11.58 -34.90 -0.52
C GLY A 444 -10.23 -35.18 -1.15
N ARG A 445 -10.15 -35.03 -2.47
CA ARG A 445 -8.95 -35.33 -3.25
C ARG A 445 -8.77 -34.35 -4.40
N TRP A 446 -7.52 -34.04 -4.69
CA TRP A 446 -7.11 -33.23 -5.83
C TRP A 446 -6.79 -34.11 -7.03
N LEU A 447 -7.42 -33.80 -8.15
CA LEU A 447 -7.34 -34.57 -9.40
C LEU A 447 -6.76 -33.69 -10.51
N GLY A 448 -5.76 -34.19 -11.21
CA GLY A 448 -5.29 -33.58 -12.46
C GLY A 448 -6.23 -33.96 -13.60
N VAL A 449 -6.75 -32.95 -14.30
CA VAL A 449 -7.72 -33.11 -15.39
C VAL A 449 -7.09 -32.70 -16.71
N ALA A 450 -6.75 -33.70 -17.54
CA ALA A 450 -6.27 -33.52 -18.92
C ALA A 450 -7.21 -34.15 -19.97
N THR A 451 -8.22 -34.89 -19.52
CA THR A 451 -9.23 -35.57 -20.34
C THR A 451 -10.64 -35.27 -19.80
N ASP A 452 -11.67 -35.74 -20.49
CA ASP A 452 -13.06 -35.63 -20.02
C ASP A 452 -13.24 -36.38 -18.69
N VAL A 453 -13.77 -35.69 -17.68
CA VAL A 453 -14.00 -36.26 -16.34
C VAL A 453 -15.46 -36.12 -15.96
N THR A 454 -16.04 -37.23 -15.51
CA THR A 454 -17.39 -37.26 -14.92
C THR A 454 -17.31 -37.64 -13.46
N LEU A 455 -17.99 -36.87 -12.62
CA LEU A 455 -18.02 -37.02 -11.17
C LEU A 455 -19.47 -37.06 -10.69
N ARG A 456 -19.78 -38.03 -9.84
CA ARG A 456 -21.07 -38.15 -9.17
C ARG A 456 -20.96 -37.86 -7.69
N LEU A 457 -21.82 -36.97 -7.19
CA LEU A 457 -21.92 -36.62 -5.78
C LEU A 457 -23.39 -36.73 -5.36
N GLY A 458 -23.75 -37.87 -4.75
CA GLY A 458 -25.16 -38.20 -4.49
C GLY A 458 -25.96 -38.32 -5.80
N GLU A 459 -27.02 -37.52 -5.93
CA GLU A 459 -27.86 -37.43 -7.14
C GLU A 459 -27.30 -36.43 -8.19
N GLU A 460 -26.24 -35.70 -7.86
CA GLU A 460 -25.66 -34.69 -8.73
C GLU A 460 -24.61 -35.30 -9.67
N THR A 461 -24.64 -34.88 -10.94
CA THR A 461 -23.66 -35.29 -11.96
C THR A 461 -22.92 -34.05 -12.44
N TYR A 462 -21.60 -34.12 -12.38
CA TYR A 462 -20.68 -33.06 -12.79
C TYR A 462 -19.80 -33.54 -13.94
N ARG A 463 -19.69 -32.75 -15.00
CA ARG A 463 -18.82 -33.06 -16.14
C ARG A 463 -17.84 -31.92 -16.44
N PHE A 464 -16.57 -32.27 -16.60
CA PHE A 464 -15.48 -31.36 -16.90
C PHE A 464 -14.80 -31.78 -18.19
N THR A 465 -14.69 -30.86 -19.16
CA THR A 465 -14.15 -31.15 -20.50
C THR A 465 -13.06 -30.15 -20.91
N PRO A 466 -11.80 -30.59 -21.07
CA PRO A 466 -10.69 -29.74 -21.52
C PRO A 466 -10.75 -29.41 -23.02
N GLY A 467 -9.98 -28.41 -23.44
CA GLY A 467 -9.73 -28.09 -24.86
C GLY A 467 -10.90 -27.48 -25.64
N ALA A 468 -11.88 -26.87 -24.95
CA ALA A 468 -12.98 -26.16 -25.61
C ALA A 468 -12.57 -24.72 -25.98
N PRO A 469 -13.11 -24.13 -27.09
CA PRO A 469 -12.84 -22.74 -27.45
C PRO A 469 -13.28 -21.78 -26.31
N GLU A 470 -12.59 -20.64 -26.15
CA GLU A 470 -12.77 -19.61 -25.08
C GLU A 470 -14.26 -19.25 -24.77
N THR A 471 -15.17 -19.43 -25.73
CA THR A 471 -16.61 -19.18 -25.61
C THR A 471 -17.42 -20.32 -24.95
N ALA A 472 -16.81 -21.14 -24.10
CA ALA A 472 -17.38 -22.36 -23.56
C ALA A 472 -18.39 -22.17 -22.41
N GLY A 473 -19.54 -21.54 -22.70
CA GLY A 473 -20.69 -21.45 -21.80
C GLY A 473 -20.54 -20.40 -20.68
N PRO A 474 -21.50 -19.48 -20.50
CA PRO A 474 -21.36 -18.39 -19.54
C PRO A 474 -21.36 -18.89 -18.09
N LYS A 475 -20.54 -18.25 -17.23
CA LYS A 475 -20.63 -18.42 -15.77
C LYS A 475 -22.01 -17.94 -15.29
N LEU A 476 -22.71 -18.81 -14.57
CA LEU A 476 -24.02 -18.51 -13.97
C LEU A 476 -23.82 -17.81 -12.62
N LEU A 477 -24.58 -16.75 -12.38
CA LEU A 477 -24.51 -15.92 -11.18
C LEU A 477 -25.92 -15.72 -10.60
N MET A 478 -26.03 -15.65 -9.27
CA MET A 478 -27.27 -15.24 -8.59
C MET A 478 -27.12 -13.82 -8.06
N LYS A 479 -27.96 -12.91 -8.55
CA LYS A 479 -27.95 -11.49 -8.19
C LYS A 479 -29.22 -11.14 -7.43
N GLY A 480 -29.08 -10.52 -6.27
CA GLY A 480 -30.21 -10.13 -5.43
C GLY A 480 -29.76 -9.25 -4.27
N ARG A 481 -30.71 -8.79 -3.45
CA ARG A 481 -30.38 -7.96 -2.28
C ARG A 481 -29.95 -8.86 -1.12
N ALA A 482 -28.65 -9.05 -0.96
CA ALA A 482 -28.11 -9.84 0.15
C ALA A 482 -28.39 -9.18 1.51
N MET A 483 -28.67 -10.02 2.51
CA MET A 483 -28.77 -9.65 3.92
C MET A 483 -27.36 -9.63 4.52
N LEU A 484 -27.08 -8.66 5.40
CA LEU A 484 -25.73 -8.42 5.92
C LEU A 484 -25.49 -9.11 7.27
N GLU A 485 -26.54 -9.60 7.91
CA GLU A 485 -26.46 -10.33 9.17
C GLU A 485 -25.77 -11.69 9.01
N ASN A 486 -25.00 -12.09 10.03
CA ASN A 486 -24.38 -13.42 10.05
C ASN A 486 -25.46 -14.50 10.10
N SER A 487 -25.41 -15.45 9.17
CA SER A 487 -26.53 -16.35 8.92
C SER A 487 -26.10 -17.74 8.45
N LEU A 488 -27.01 -18.70 8.61
CA LEU A 488 -26.96 -20.01 7.96
C LEU A 488 -28.27 -20.25 7.18
N PRO A 489 -28.23 -20.52 5.86
CA PRO A 489 -27.05 -20.54 4.98
C PRO A 489 -26.30 -19.20 4.94
N GLY A 490 -25.00 -19.22 4.61
CA GLY A 490 -24.14 -18.03 4.67
C GLY A 490 -24.52 -16.91 3.70
N THR A 491 -25.33 -17.20 2.69
CA THR A 491 -25.91 -16.21 1.78
C THR A 491 -27.42 -16.20 1.94
N VAL A 492 -27.96 -15.09 2.42
CA VAL A 492 -29.40 -14.86 2.58
C VAL A 492 -29.79 -13.66 1.73
N TYR A 493 -30.85 -13.78 0.95
CA TYR A 493 -31.42 -12.70 0.16
C TYR A 493 -32.71 -12.20 0.80
N ARG A 494 -32.89 -10.87 0.74
CA ARG A 494 -34.20 -10.23 0.86
C ARG A 494 -34.84 -10.35 -0.52
N GLY A 495 -35.97 -11.08 -0.56
CA GLY A 495 -36.60 -11.50 -1.81
C GLY A 495 -35.81 -12.60 -2.53
N TRP A 496 -36.44 -13.19 -3.55
CA TRP A 496 -35.79 -14.22 -4.37
C TRP A 496 -34.72 -13.61 -5.30
N PRO A 497 -33.50 -14.17 -5.36
CA PRO A 497 -32.46 -13.68 -6.25
C PRO A 497 -32.74 -14.06 -7.72
N GLN A 498 -32.23 -13.25 -8.65
CA GLN A 498 -32.31 -13.48 -10.09
C GLN A 498 -31.08 -14.24 -10.60
N LEU A 499 -31.29 -15.26 -11.45
CA LEU A 499 -30.22 -15.94 -12.17
C LEU A 499 -29.80 -15.14 -13.41
N THR A 500 -28.50 -14.89 -13.58
CA THR A 500 -27.93 -14.14 -14.72
C THR A 500 -26.60 -14.74 -15.18
N THR A 501 -26.04 -14.20 -16.26
CA THR A 501 -24.67 -14.45 -16.74
C THR A 501 -23.82 -13.18 -16.64
N GLU A 502 -22.50 -13.29 -16.80
CA GLU A 502 -21.56 -12.16 -16.85
C GLU A 502 -21.88 -11.17 -18.00
N ALA A 503 -22.39 -11.67 -19.13
CA ALA A 503 -22.74 -10.85 -20.30
C ALA A 503 -24.11 -10.16 -20.21
N GLY A 504 -24.85 -10.37 -19.12
CA GLY A 504 -26.19 -9.84 -18.92
C GLY A 504 -27.26 -10.66 -19.66
N GLY A 505 -28.10 -11.34 -18.89
CA GLY A 505 -29.23 -12.13 -19.41
C GLY A 505 -28.90 -13.62 -19.63
N LEU A 506 -29.95 -14.43 -19.59
CA LEU A 506 -29.90 -15.87 -19.88
C LEU A 506 -30.25 -16.05 -21.36
N GLY A 507 -29.26 -16.34 -22.22
CA GLY A 507 -29.53 -16.77 -23.59
C GLY A 507 -30.51 -17.95 -23.60
N GLY A 508 -31.57 -17.89 -24.40
CA GLY A 508 -32.81 -18.65 -24.19
C GLY A 508 -32.73 -20.17 -23.93
N GLU A 509 -33.72 -20.67 -23.18
CA GLU A 509 -34.18 -22.07 -22.98
C GLU A 509 -33.16 -23.21 -22.72
N GLN A 510 -31.94 -22.95 -22.26
CA GLN A 510 -30.93 -24.00 -22.03
C GLN A 510 -30.83 -24.56 -20.60
N TYR A 511 -31.50 -23.94 -19.63
CA TYR A 511 -31.30 -24.23 -18.21
C TYR A 511 -32.59 -24.68 -17.52
N VAL A 512 -32.48 -25.62 -16.59
CA VAL A 512 -33.58 -26.07 -15.73
C VAL A 512 -33.20 -25.81 -14.27
N SER A 513 -34.03 -25.03 -13.57
CA SER A 513 -33.86 -24.74 -12.15
C SER A 513 -34.65 -25.69 -11.26
N TYR A 514 -34.06 -26.03 -10.12
CA TYR A 514 -34.66 -26.87 -9.09
C TYR A 514 -34.51 -26.22 -7.72
N ILE A 515 -35.58 -26.31 -6.92
CA ILE A 515 -35.61 -25.83 -5.53
C ILE A 515 -35.95 -27.01 -4.64
N ASN A 516 -35.05 -27.36 -3.73
CA ASN A 516 -35.16 -28.55 -2.87
C ASN A 516 -35.47 -29.83 -3.70
N GLY A 517 -34.82 -29.97 -4.85
CA GLY A 517 -34.96 -31.12 -5.76
C GLY A 517 -36.21 -31.12 -6.64
N LYS A 518 -37.11 -30.14 -6.51
CA LYS A 518 -38.34 -30.05 -7.34
C LYS A 518 -38.12 -29.06 -8.50
N PRO A 519 -38.55 -29.40 -9.74
CA PRO A 519 -38.55 -28.44 -10.84
C PRO A 519 -39.43 -27.26 -10.49
N GLY A 520 -38.91 -26.04 -10.63
CA GLY A 520 -39.66 -24.82 -10.35
C GLY A 520 -39.07 -23.67 -11.13
N PRO A 521 -39.88 -22.68 -11.55
CA PRO A 521 -39.37 -21.50 -12.24
C PRO A 521 -38.26 -20.83 -11.42
N SER A 522 -37.34 -20.12 -12.10
CA SER A 522 -36.41 -19.19 -11.44
C SER A 522 -37.14 -18.23 -10.50
N ASP A 523 -38.40 -17.94 -10.82
CA ASP A 523 -39.35 -17.10 -10.09
C ASP A 523 -40.19 -17.95 -9.13
N ALA A 524 -39.54 -18.56 -8.15
CA ALA A 524 -40.24 -19.30 -7.09
C ALA A 524 -41.35 -18.43 -6.47
N GLY A 525 -42.57 -18.98 -6.37
CA GLY A 525 -43.78 -18.21 -6.08
C GLY A 525 -43.71 -17.30 -4.83
N PRO A 526 -44.56 -16.25 -4.79
CA PRO A 526 -44.27 -15.00 -4.07
C PRO A 526 -44.17 -15.04 -2.52
N ASP A 527 -44.32 -16.19 -1.84
CA ASP A 527 -44.47 -16.22 -0.37
C ASP A 527 -43.81 -17.42 0.33
N ARG A 528 -42.68 -17.94 -0.18
CA ARG A 528 -41.91 -19.00 0.51
C ARG A 528 -40.60 -18.45 1.06
N TYR A 529 -40.44 -18.51 2.38
CA TYR A 529 -39.28 -17.99 3.10
C TYR A 529 -38.64 -19.07 3.96
N GLY A 530 -37.31 -19.11 3.97
CA GLY A 530 -36.55 -20.18 4.61
C GLY A 530 -35.23 -20.47 3.90
N ALA A 531 -34.58 -21.57 4.28
CA ALA A 531 -33.38 -22.09 3.65
C ALA A 531 -33.75 -23.03 2.49
N PHE A 532 -33.11 -22.83 1.34
CA PHE A 532 -33.37 -23.56 0.10
C PHE A 532 -32.08 -24.05 -0.55
N ARG A 533 -32.12 -25.27 -1.10
CA ARG A 533 -31.10 -25.80 -2.02
C ARG A 533 -31.53 -25.45 -3.45
N TYR A 534 -30.82 -24.51 -4.07
CA TYR A 534 -31.04 -24.04 -5.43
C TYR A 534 -30.05 -24.70 -6.38
N LYS A 535 -30.56 -25.37 -7.42
CA LYS A 535 -29.76 -26.07 -8.45
C LYS A 535 -30.14 -25.57 -9.83
N VAL A 536 -29.14 -25.38 -10.69
CA VAL A 536 -29.33 -25.17 -12.13
C VAL A 536 -28.61 -26.30 -12.88
N ALA A 537 -29.31 -26.94 -13.80
CA ALA A 537 -28.76 -28.00 -14.66
C ALA A 537 -28.99 -27.69 -16.14
N ASN A 538 -28.18 -28.31 -17.00
CA ASN A 538 -28.44 -28.32 -18.44
C ASN A 538 -29.50 -29.39 -18.81
N ARG A 539 -29.90 -29.43 -20.08
CA ARG A 539 -30.88 -30.43 -20.58
C ARG A 539 -30.40 -31.89 -20.47
N GLN A 540 -29.11 -32.13 -20.29
CA GLN A 540 -28.53 -33.47 -20.11
C GLN A 540 -28.55 -33.90 -18.63
N GLY A 541 -28.98 -33.03 -17.72
CA GLY A 541 -29.03 -33.29 -16.28
C GLY A 541 -27.72 -33.00 -15.55
N GLU A 542 -26.71 -32.46 -16.24
CA GLU A 542 -25.43 -32.07 -15.65
C GLU A 542 -25.62 -30.79 -14.82
N THR A 543 -25.12 -30.79 -13.59
CA THR A 543 -25.28 -29.68 -12.64
C THR A 543 -24.30 -28.57 -12.99
N LEU A 544 -24.81 -27.38 -13.30
CA LEU A 544 -24.04 -26.18 -13.67
C LEU A 544 -23.83 -25.23 -12.49
N LEU A 545 -24.80 -25.18 -11.57
CA LEU A 545 -24.75 -24.37 -10.36
C LEU A 545 -25.49 -25.11 -9.25
N LEU A 546 -24.93 -25.14 -8.05
CA LEU A 546 -25.58 -25.64 -6.84
C LEU A 546 -25.26 -24.71 -5.67
N ARG A 547 -26.28 -24.22 -4.98
CA ARG A 547 -26.14 -23.28 -3.86
C ARG A 547 -27.16 -23.59 -2.75
N LYS A 548 -26.74 -23.42 -1.51
CA LYS A 548 -27.67 -23.25 -0.38
C LYS A 548 -27.86 -21.76 -0.12
N ILE A 549 -29.10 -21.28 -0.19
CA ILE A 549 -29.45 -19.88 0.01
C ILE A 549 -30.56 -19.75 1.04
N GLY A 550 -30.53 -18.68 1.82
CA GLY A 550 -31.71 -18.23 2.56
C GLY A 550 -32.50 -17.22 1.73
N VAL A 551 -33.82 -17.26 1.85
CA VAL A 551 -34.71 -16.23 1.29
C VAL A 551 -35.65 -15.76 2.39
N LEU A 552 -35.64 -14.45 2.65
CA LEU A 552 -36.49 -13.78 3.64
C LEU A 552 -37.29 -12.65 2.97
N PRO A 553 -38.40 -12.18 3.59
CA PRO A 553 -39.22 -11.12 3.01
C PRO A 553 -38.44 -9.84 2.75
N ASP A 554 -38.76 -9.14 1.66
CA ASP A 554 -38.14 -7.86 1.30
C ASP A 554 -38.41 -6.76 2.35
N ASP A 555 -39.60 -6.81 2.98
CA ASP A 555 -40.07 -5.86 3.97
C ASP A 555 -39.65 -6.21 5.41
N LEU A 556 -38.83 -7.26 5.61
CA LEU A 556 -38.41 -7.72 6.92
C LEU A 556 -37.65 -6.64 7.71
N MET A 557 -38.14 -6.32 8.90
CA MET A 557 -37.45 -5.47 9.88
C MET A 557 -37.32 -6.18 11.23
N LEU A 558 -36.15 -6.09 11.85
CA LEU A 558 -35.87 -6.63 13.19
C LEU A 558 -35.80 -5.49 14.23
N SER A 559 -36.10 -5.75 15.49
CA SER A 559 -35.75 -4.86 16.62
C SER A 559 -35.41 -5.74 17.82
N ILE A 560 -34.33 -5.43 18.54
CA ILE A 560 -33.78 -6.29 19.60
C ILE A 560 -33.74 -5.50 20.90
N LEU A 561 -34.80 -5.64 21.69
CA LEU A 561 -35.05 -4.81 22.85
C LEU A 561 -34.48 -5.45 24.13
N PRO A 562 -33.73 -4.69 24.95
CA PRO A 562 -33.19 -5.17 26.21
C PRO A 562 -34.27 -5.33 27.27
N ALA A 563 -33.92 -6.08 28.32
CA ALA A 563 -34.78 -6.21 29.49
C ALA A 563 -34.92 -4.85 30.19
N SER A 564 -36.11 -4.59 30.70
CA SER A 564 -36.45 -3.39 31.46
C SER A 564 -37.22 -3.78 32.72
N ALA A 565 -37.41 -2.84 33.65
CA ALA A 565 -38.22 -3.07 34.84
C ALA A 565 -39.67 -3.51 34.55
N ARG A 566 -40.17 -3.29 33.31
CA ARG A 566 -41.56 -3.59 32.91
C ARG A 566 -41.69 -4.72 31.90
N ALA A 567 -40.60 -5.19 31.30
CA ALA A 567 -40.64 -6.23 30.28
C ALA A 567 -39.29 -6.93 30.11
N GLU A 568 -39.33 -8.23 29.82
CA GLU A 568 -38.15 -9.03 29.48
C GLU A 568 -37.49 -8.57 28.18
N ALA A 569 -36.23 -8.95 28.00
CA ALA A 569 -35.53 -8.83 26.73
C ALA A 569 -36.31 -9.58 25.64
N ARG A 570 -36.37 -9.05 24.42
CA ARG A 570 -37.21 -9.59 23.35
C ARG A 570 -36.74 -9.16 21.98
N VAL A 571 -36.96 -10.02 20.99
CA VAL A 571 -36.81 -9.68 19.57
C VAL A 571 -38.19 -9.45 18.96
N ARG A 572 -38.31 -8.40 18.14
CA ARG A 572 -39.47 -8.14 17.29
C ARG A 572 -39.09 -8.33 15.83
N VAL A 573 -39.94 -9.03 15.09
CA VAL A 573 -39.84 -9.22 13.65
C VAL A 573 -41.08 -8.58 13.04
N THR A 574 -40.90 -7.58 12.18
CA THR A 574 -42.00 -6.89 11.49
C THR A 574 -41.96 -7.25 10.02
N THR A 575 -43.08 -7.72 9.48
CA THR A 575 -43.26 -8.07 8.07
C THR A 575 -44.75 -8.27 7.79
N THR A 576 -45.14 -8.07 6.54
CA THR A 576 -46.49 -8.40 6.03
C THR A 576 -46.61 -9.86 5.59
N SER A 577 -45.48 -10.56 5.46
CA SER A 577 -45.42 -11.96 5.00
C SER A 577 -45.63 -12.97 6.13
N ALA A 578 -46.28 -14.09 5.82
CA ALA A 578 -46.50 -15.17 6.80
C ALA A 578 -45.17 -15.84 7.20
N LEU A 579 -44.74 -15.58 8.44
CA LEU A 579 -43.46 -16.03 8.99
C LEU A 579 -43.64 -16.59 10.41
N ILE A 580 -42.83 -17.58 10.76
CA ILE A 580 -42.65 -18.09 12.13
C ILE A 580 -41.26 -17.66 12.58
N ALA A 581 -41.18 -17.10 13.80
CA ALA A 581 -39.91 -16.78 14.43
C ALA A 581 -39.68 -17.65 15.66
N ARG A 582 -38.51 -18.26 15.76
CA ARG A 582 -38.09 -19.06 16.91
C ARG A 582 -36.73 -18.59 17.39
N VAL A 583 -36.54 -18.54 18.69
CA VAL A 583 -35.25 -18.24 19.31
C VAL A 583 -34.70 -19.51 19.94
N GLU A 584 -33.43 -19.80 19.67
CA GLU A 584 -32.69 -20.93 20.24
C GLU A 584 -31.25 -20.52 20.61
N GLY A 585 -30.63 -21.26 21.53
CA GLY A 585 -29.25 -21.05 21.95
C GLY A 585 -28.89 -22.05 23.05
N GLU A 586 -27.59 -22.32 23.27
CA GLU A 586 -27.16 -23.27 24.31
C GLU A 586 -27.61 -22.84 25.71
N THR A 587 -27.58 -21.54 25.97
CA THR A 587 -27.94 -20.93 27.25
C THR A 587 -29.27 -20.18 27.19
N ILE A 588 -30.05 -20.32 26.12
CA ILE A 588 -31.30 -19.59 25.90
C ILE A 588 -32.47 -20.56 25.94
N GLU A 589 -33.50 -20.22 26.71
CA GLU A 589 -34.75 -20.99 26.73
C GLU A 589 -35.43 -20.87 25.36
N PRO A 590 -35.71 -21.99 24.66
CA PRO A 590 -36.35 -21.94 23.36
C PRO A 590 -37.75 -21.32 23.43
N CYS A 591 -38.01 -20.32 22.59
CA CYS A 591 -39.30 -19.65 22.51
C CYS A 591 -39.70 -19.38 21.07
N ALA A 592 -41.01 -19.37 20.78
CA ALA A 592 -41.55 -19.15 19.45
C ALA A 592 -42.61 -18.05 19.49
N GLY A 593 -42.65 -17.24 18.43
CA GLY A 593 -43.72 -16.26 18.19
C GLY A 593 -44.40 -16.53 16.85
N GLN A 594 -45.63 -16.06 16.74
CA GLN A 594 -46.40 -16.05 15.50
C GLN A 594 -46.76 -14.62 15.11
N LEU A 595 -47.01 -14.41 13.83
CA LEU A 595 -47.37 -13.10 13.29
C LEU A 595 -48.75 -12.66 13.79
N ALA A 596 -48.81 -11.50 14.44
CA ALA A 596 -50.04 -10.84 14.83
C ALA A 596 -49.93 -9.35 14.48
N ASP A 597 -50.89 -8.80 13.74
CA ASP A 597 -50.92 -7.40 13.29
C ASP A 597 -49.60 -6.93 12.63
N GLY A 598 -48.96 -7.80 11.84
CA GLY A 598 -47.71 -7.51 11.13
C GLY A 598 -46.44 -7.58 12.00
N VAL A 599 -46.53 -8.02 13.25
CA VAL A 599 -45.40 -8.12 14.18
C VAL A 599 -45.36 -9.49 14.86
N ILE A 600 -44.17 -10.10 14.93
CA ILE A 600 -43.86 -11.27 15.76
C ILE A 600 -43.00 -10.78 16.93
N THR A 601 -43.40 -11.04 18.16
CA THR A 601 -42.57 -10.73 19.35
C THR A 601 -42.17 -12.03 20.03
N VAL A 602 -40.87 -12.25 20.23
CA VAL A 602 -40.32 -13.43 20.91
C VAL A 602 -39.50 -12.97 22.11
N PRO A 603 -39.83 -13.39 23.36
CA PRO A 603 -39.02 -13.09 24.53
C PRO A 603 -37.67 -13.84 24.49
N LEU A 604 -36.63 -13.22 25.04
CA LEU A 604 -35.27 -13.73 25.14
C LEU A 604 -34.99 -14.07 26.61
N LYS A 605 -35.19 -15.34 26.97
CA LYS A 605 -34.91 -15.86 28.31
C LYS A 605 -33.64 -16.68 28.30
N TYR A 606 -32.78 -16.52 29.29
CA TYR A 606 -31.52 -17.24 29.36
C TYR A 606 -31.36 -17.96 30.71
N ASN A 607 -30.64 -19.07 30.66
CA ASN A 607 -30.30 -19.91 31.79
C ASN A 607 -28.95 -19.47 32.37
N GLY A 608 -28.90 -19.20 33.68
CA GLY A 608 -27.67 -18.85 34.40
C GLY A 608 -27.61 -17.40 34.89
N GLY A 609 -26.49 -17.03 35.51
CA GLY A 609 -26.33 -15.73 36.18
C GLY A 609 -25.96 -14.55 35.27
N ARG A 610 -25.62 -14.79 34.00
CA ARG A 610 -25.21 -13.74 33.04
C ARG A 610 -25.84 -14.00 31.66
N PRO A 611 -26.27 -12.96 30.94
CA PRO A 611 -26.79 -13.10 29.58
C PRO A 611 -25.70 -13.55 28.60
N PRO A 612 -26.02 -14.41 27.61
CA PRO A 612 -25.06 -14.81 26.57
C PRO A 612 -24.64 -13.61 25.70
N ALA A 613 -23.57 -13.78 24.91
CA ALA A 613 -23.12 -12.75 23.97
C ALA A 613 -24.06 -12.63 22.75
N ALA A 614 -24.55 -13.76 22.24
CA ALA A 614 -25.40 -13.83 21.06
C ALA A 614 -26.54 -14.85 21.22
N PHE A 615 -27.52 -14.79 20.32
CA PHE A 615 -28.62 -15.75 20.20
C PHE A 615 -28.89 -16.09 18.74
N ARG A 616 -29.59 -17.22 18.50
CA ARG A 616 -30.01 -17.62 17.16
C ARG A 616 -31.49 -17.35 16.97
N LEU A 617 -31.83 -16.58 15.94
CA LEU A 617 -33.18 -16.32 15.47
C LEU A 617 -33.44 -17.15 14.22
N LEU A 618 -34.30 -18.15 14.32
CA LEU A 618 -34.73 -19.00 13.21
C LEU A 618 -36.00 -18.44 12.59
N LEU A 619 -35.96 -18.21 11.28
CA LEU A 619 -37.04 -17.62 10.49
C LEU A 619 -37.42 -18.53 9.31
N SER A 620 -38.70 -18.90 9.22
CA SER A 620 -39.25 -19.59 8.05
C SER A 620 -40.75 -19.38 7.88
N SER A 621 -41.23 -19.64 6.66
CA SER A 621 -42.62 -19.97 6.42
C SER A 621 -42.98 -21.33 7.03
N PRO A 622 -44.25 -21.56 7.39
CA PRO A 622 -44.70 -22.86 7.87
C PRO A 622 -44.35 -24.00 6.89
N GLY A 623 -43.60 -25.00 7.37
CA GLY A 623 -43.21 -26.18 6.58
C GLY A 623 -41.89 -26.07 5.82
N GLU A 624 -41.23 -24.92 5.82
CA GLU A 624 -39.89 -24.74 5.23
C GLU A 624 -38.79 -24.86 6.29
N GLN A 625 -37.56 -25.17 5.84
CA GLN A 625 -36.39 -25.11 6.72
C GLN A 625 -36.07 -23.65 7.09
N PRO A 626 -35.69 -23.35 8.33
CA PRO A 626 -35.40 -21.98 8.75
C PRO A 626 -34.06 -21.46 8.24
N VAL A 627 -34.05 -20.16 7.96
CA VAL A 627 -32.80 -19.37 7.99
C VAL A 627 -32.46 -19.11 9.45
N GLU A 628 -31.23 -19.41 9.86
CA GLU A 628 -30.68 -19.03 11.16
C GLU A 628 -29.98 -17.69 11.03
N LEU A 629 -30.41 -16.69 11.79
CA LEU A 629 -29.70 -15.42 11.98
C LEU A 629 -29.01 -15.43 13.35
N ARG A 630 -27.72 -15.08 13.39
CA ARG A 630 -26.95 -14.93 14.63
C ARG A 630 -26.90 -13.46 15.00
N LEU A 631 -27.51 -13.11 16.13
CA LEU A 631 -27.74 -11.74 16.57
C LEU A 631 -27.19 -11.52 17.98
N ASP A 632 -26.70 -10.31 18.26
CA ASP A 632 -26.19 -9.94 19.59
C ASP A 632 -27.32 -9.93 20.62
N PHE A 633 -27.06 -10.51 21.80
CA PHE A 633 -28.04 -10.53 22.88
C PHE A 633 -28.15 -9.12 23.50
N PRO A 634 -29.36 -8.57 23.67
CA PRO A 634 -29.52 -7.24 24.24
C PRO A 634 -29.34 -7.27 25.76
N PHE A 635 -28.37 -6.51 26.27
CA PHE A 635 -28.11 -6.35 27.71
C PHE A 635 -28.00 -4.87 28.08
N ASP A 636 -27.84 -4.54 29.36
CA ASP A 636 -27.57 -3.15 29.78
C ASP A 636 -26.05 -2.94 29.94
N GLY A 637 -25.45 -2.10 29.09
CA GLY A 637 -24.06 -1.68 29.21
C GLY A 637 -23.18 -2.01 27.99
N ILE A 638 -21.95 -2.44 28.27
CA ILE A 638 -20.88 -2.65 27.28
C ILE A 638 -20.22 -4.01 27.47
N ARG A 639 -19.89 -4.68 26.36
CA ARG A 639 -19.02 -5.86 26.31
C ARG A 639 -17.85 -5.58 25.39
N TYR A 640 -16.68 -6.08 25.78
CA TYR A 640 -15.52 -6.15 24.91
C TYR A 640 -15.42 -7.58 24.38
N LEU A 641 -15.40 -7.72 23.07
CA LEU A 641 -15.15 -8.97 22.38
C LEU A 641 -13.75 -8.90 21.76
N ASP A 642 -12.93 -9.93 21.99
CA ASP A 642 -11.63 -10.01 21.34
C ASP A 642 -11.75 -10.45 19.87
N ALA A 643 -10.61 -10.64 19.19
CA ALA A 643 -10.59 -11.05 17.79
C ALA A 643 -11.20 -12.44 17.51
N THR A 644 -11.40 -13.26 18.55
CA THR A 644 -12.07 -14.57 18.46
C THR A 644 -13.58 -14.47 18.66
N GLY A 645 -14.09 -13.30 19.10
CA GLY A 645 -15.49 -13.07 19.42
C GLY A 645 -15.86 -13.41 20.87
N GLU A 646 -14.88 -13.77 21.69
CA GLU A 646 -15.08 -14.12 23.11
C GLU A 646 -15.10 -12.85 23.98
N GLU A 647 -15.95 -12.87 25.01
CA GLU A 647 -16.06 -11.76 25.97
C GLU A 647 -14.89 -11.78 26.96
N VAL A 648 -14.10 -10.72 26.97
CA VAL A 648 -12.94 -10.56 27.87
C VAL A 648 -13.01 -9.21 28.57
N ILE A 649 -12.46 -9.12 29.79
CA ILE A 649 -12.28 -7.85 30.50
C ILE A 649 -10.85 -7.36 30.22
N PRO A 650 -10.66 -6.32 29.39
CA PRO A 650 -9.33 -5.82 29.09
C PRO A 650 -8.79 -4.94 30.22
N GLU A 651 -7.50 -5.10 30.56
CA GLU A 651 -6.75 -4.14 31.40
C GLU A 651 -5.75 -3.34 30.55
N ASP A 652 -4.80 -4.04 29.94
CA ASP A 652 -3.85 -3.52 28.95
C ASP A 652 -3.97 -4.36 27.68
N ILE A 653 -4.15 -3.71 26.53
CA ILE A 653 -4.13 -4.35 25.21
C ILE A 653 -3.07 -3.71 24.32
N LEU A 654 -2.53 -4.50 23.39
CA LEU A 654 -1.64 -3.98 22.35
C LEU A 654 -2.45 -3.28 21.27
N ALA A 655 -1.87 -2.23 20.67
CA ALA A 655 -2.48 -1.54 19.53
C ALA A 655 -2.84 -2.51 18.37
N ASP A 656 -2.04 -3.56 18.17
CA ASP A 656 -2.27 -4.54 17.11
C ASP A 656 -3.44 -5.50 17.43
N GLN A 657 -3.79 -5.66 18.72
CA GLN A 657 -4.94 -6.45 19.16
C GLN A 657 -6.28 -5.73 18.95
N LEU A 658 -6.27 -4.46 18.54
CA LEU A 658 -7.49 -3.77 18.11
C LEU A 658 -8.07 -4.39 16.84
N LEU A 659 -7.24 -5.05 16.03
CA LEU A 659 -7.67 -5.74 14.83
C LEU A 659 -8.55 -6.94 15.21
N GLY A 660 -9.80 -6.94 14.74
CA GLY A 660 -10.78 -7.99 15.03
C GLY A 660 -11.56 -7.78 16.34
N SER A 661 -11.06 -6.98 17.28
CA SER A 661 -11.75 -6.69 18.54
C SER A 661 -12.93 -5.72 18.37
N GLN A 662 -13.97 -5.86 19.20
CA GLN A 662 -15.22 -5.09 19.12
C GLN A 662 -15.74 -4.64 20.49
N LEU A 663 -16.45 -3.52 20.52
CA LEU A 663 -17.29 -3.12 21.66
C LEU A 663 -18.76 -3.25 21.28
N VAL A 664 -19.50 -4.07 22.00
CA VAL A 664 -20.96 -4.18 21.84
C VAL A 664 -21.64 -3.29 22.88
N LEU A 665 -22.30 -2.23 22.41
CA LEU A 665 -23.03 -1.27 23.23
C LEU A 665 -24.52 -1.56 23.19
N SER A 666 -25.19 -1.60 24.34
CA SER A 666 -26.63 -1.84 24.42
C SER A 666 -27.29 -0.89 25.42
N SER A 667 -28.41 -0.28 25.01
CA SER A 667 -29.13 0.69 25.83
C SER A 667 -29.80 0.02 27.03
N GLY A 668 -29.59 0.53 28.23
CA GLY A 668 -30.32 0.10 29.44
C GLY A 668 -31.67 0.78 29.63
N VAL A 669 -31.99 1.78 28.79
CA VAL A 669 -33.18 2.62 28.91
C VAL A 669 -34.08 2.54 27.67
N PRO A 670 -35.42 2.68 27.82
CA PRO A 670 -36.30 2.80 26.67
C PRO A 670 -35.97 4.07 25.86
N GLY A 671 -35.68 3.91 24.57
CA GLY A 671 -35.34 5.02 23.67
C GLY A 671 -33.84 5.13 23.40
N ARG A 672 -33.37 6.36 23.15
CA ARG A 672 -31.97 6.66 22.80
C ARG A 672 -31.11 6.83 24.05
N GLN A 673 -30.02 6.10 24.14
CA GLN A 673 -28.94 6.29 25.11
C GLN A 673 -27.66 6.71 24.39
N VAL A 674 -26.96 7.71 24.91
CA VAL A 674 -25.67 8.16 24.39
C VAL A 674 -24.54 7.53 25.20
N PHE A 675 -23.60 6.91 24.49
CA PHE A 675 -22.35 6.39 25.03
C PHE A 675 -21.21 7.29 24.57
N ASN A 676 -20.42 7.76 25.53
CA ASN A 676 -19.28 8.63 25.30
C ASN A 676 -18.01 7.80 25.39
N ILE A 677 -17.21 7.85 24.32
CA ILE A 677 -15.90 7.21 24.24
C ILE A 677 -14.86 8.31 24.38
N GLN A 678 -13.94 8.14 25.33
CA GLN A 678 -12.82 9.03 25.52
C GLN A 678 -11.50 8.28 25.37
N MET A 679 -10.62 8.81 24.52
CA MET A 679 -9.23 8.40 24.42
C MET A 679 -8.36 9.53 24.94
N LEU A 680 -7.45 9.22 25.88
CA LEU A 680 -6.52 10.19 26.46
C LEU A 680 -5.10 9.67 26.37
N LEU A 681 -4.18 10.45 25.81
CA LEU A 681 -2.76 10.11 25.81
C LEU A 681 -2.18 10.32 27.21
N MET A 682 -1.52 9.29 27.73
CA MET A 682 -0.94 9.28 29.08
C MET A 682 0.59 9.33 28.99
N GLY A 683 1.19 10.34 29.65
CA GLY A 683 2.64 10.52 29.82
C GLY A 683 3.12 11.94 29.46
N GLY A 684 4.11 12.49 30.17
CA GLY A 684 4.65 13.84 29.88
C GLY A 684 3.63 14.98 29.82
N THR A 685 3.79 15.91 28.87
CA THR A 685 2.88 17.05 28.59
C THR A 685 1.59 16.65 27.85
N ALA A 686 1.30 15.35 27.72
CA ALA A 686 0.22 14.80 26.89
C ALA A 686 -1.22 15.11 27.35
N ALA A 687 -1.43 15.78 28.48
CA ALA A 687 -2.76 16.01 29.05
C ALA A 687 -3.75 16.73 28.11
N GLN A 688 -3.26 17.38 27.05
CA GLN A 688 -4.08 18.07 26.04
C GLN A 688 -4.46 17.19 24.84
N ILE A 689 -3.80 16.05 24.64
CA ILE A 689 -4.04 15.16 23.50
C ILE A 689 -5.11 14.14 23.89
N ARG A 690 -6.32 14.38 23.39
CA ARG A 690 -7.50 13.54 23.66
C ARG A 690 -8.40 13.44 22.44
N ARG A 691 -9.20 12.38 22.36
CA ARG A 691 -10.29 12.24 21.40
C ARG A 691 -11.57 11.88 22.14
N HIS A 692 -12.69 12.33 21.59
CA HIS A 692 -14.01 12.09 22.13
C HIS A 692 -14.94 11.69 20.99
N TYR A 693 -15.77 10.68 21.23
CA TYR A 693 -16.77 10.21 20.30
C TYR A 693 -18.05 9.92 21.08
N SER A 694 -19.20 10.12 20.44
CA SER A 694 -20.50 9.83 21.03
C SER A 694 -21.30 8.93 20.11
N VAL A 695 -21.71 7.78 20.64
CA VAL A 695 -22.47 6.76 19.92
C VAL A 695 -23.88 6.69 20.50
N VAL A 696 -24.88 6.81 19.63
CA VAL A 696 -26.29 6.76 20.02
C VAL A 696 -26.80 5.34 19.82
N VAL A 697 -27.21 4.70 20.91
CA VAL A 697 -27.77 3.33 20.91
C VAL A 697 -29.25 3.42 21.22
N SER A 698 -30.07 2.70 20.47
CA SER A 698 -31.53 2.73 20.59
C SER A 698 -32.11 1.35 20.92
N ASP A 699 -32.86 0.77 19.98
CA ASP A 699 -33.61 -0.48 20.12
C ASP A 699 -32.87 -1.71 19.59
N ARG A 700 -31.57 -1.57 19.28
CA ARG A 700 -30.67 -2.67 18.92
C ARG A 700 -29.29 -2.42 19.52
N PRO A 701 -28.56 -3.48 19.91
CA PRO A 701 -27.14 -3.40 20.18
C PRO A 701 -26.38 -2.79 18.99
N VAL A 702 -25.36 -1.98 19.28
CA VAL A 702 -24.44 -1.42 18.29
C VAL A 702 -23.07 -2.02 18.53
N SER A 703 -22.55 -2.76 17.55
CA SER A 703 -21.17 -3.22 17.56
C SER A 703 -20.25 -2.16 16.96
N LEU A 704 -19.21 -1.78 17.71
CA LEU A 704 -18.17 -0.89 17.28
C LEU A 704 -16.90 -1.67 17.05
N SER A 705 -16.38 -1.62 15.82
CA SER A 705 -15.11 -2.25 15.52
C SER A 705 -13.95 -1.39 16.04
N LEU A 706 -13.11 -1.96 16.91
CA LEU A 706 -12.05 -1.19 17.55
C LEU A 706 -10.89 -0.84 16.61
N PHE A 707 -10.70 -1.59 15.52
CA PHE A 707 -9.69 -1.23 14.53
C PHE A 707 -10.01 0.12 13.83
N ALA A 708 -11.27 0.56 13.81
CA ALA A 708 -11.61 1.85 13.21
C ALA A 708 -10.96 3.04 13.96
N PHE A 709 -10.57 2.84 15.21
CA PHE A 709 -9.82 3.81 16.00
C PHE A 709 -8.30 3.65 15.86
N SER A 710 -7.81 2.65 15.11
CA SER A 710 -6.37 2.32 15.06
C SER A 710 -5.52 3.48 14.56
N ASP A 711 -5.96 4.22 13.54
CA ASP A 711 -5.18 5.34 12.99
C ASP A 711 -5.20 6.54 13.94
N ASP A 712 -6.34 6.82 14.57
CA ASP A 712 -6.46 7.84 15.61
C ASP A 712 -5.53 7.52 16.80
N ILE A 713 -5.47 6.25 17.19
CA ILE A 713 -4.61 5.74 18.26
C ILE A 713 -3.13 5.86 17.88
N ARG A 714 -2.76 5.46 16.67
CA ARG A 714 -1.38 5.61 16.17
C ARG A 714 -0.97 7.07 16.13
N GLN A 715 -1.83 7.95 15.62
CA GLN A 715 -1.63 9.39 15.59
C GLN A 715 -1.46 9.98 16.99
N MET A 716 -2.29 9.58 17.95
CA MET A 716 -2.14 10.04 19.33
C MET A 716 -0.81 9.58 19.93
N LEU A 717 -0.43 8.31 19.73
CA LEU A 717 0.83 7.78 20.21
C LEU A 717 2.05 8.41 19.50
N SER A 718 1.91 8.82 18.24
CA SER A 718 2.99 9.45 17.46
C SER A 718 3.13 10.94 17.70
N ALA A 719 2.16 11.57 18.37
CA ALA A 719 2.19 12.99 18.62
C ALA A 719 3.42 13.39 19.46
N THR A 720 3.91 12.48 20.31
CA THR A 720 5.08 12.67 21.18
C THR A 720 6.22 11.74 20.77
N ASP A 721 7.47 12.16 21.02
CA ASP A 721 8.67 11.33 20.80
C ASP A 721 8.82 10.18 21.83
N ASP A 722 8.03 10.17 22.91
CA ASP A 722 8.07 9.12 23.95
C ASP A 722 7.28 7.87 23.53
N GLN A 723 7.99 6.78 23.27
CA GLN A 723 7.40 5.52 22.83
C GLN A 723 6.75 4.70 23.97
N ASP A 724 6.96 5.07 25.24
CA ASP A 724 6.36 4.39 26.40
C ASP A 724 5.00 5.00 26.78
N ASN A 725 4.60 6.09 26.11
CA ASN A 725 3.27 6.65 26.22
C ASN A 725 2.20 5.62 25.80
N PHE A 726 1.04 5.70 26.44
CA PHE A 726 -0.08 4.81 26.19
C PHE A 726 -1.38 5.59 26.14
N ILE A 727 -2.41 5.00 25.52
CA ILE A 727 -3.73 5.61 25.48
C ILE A 727 -4.61 4.97 26.54
N ARG A 728 -5.25 5.82 27.33
CA ARG A 728 -6.35 5.41 28.19
C ARG A 728 -7.65 5.50 27.42
N PHE A 729 -8.26 4.35 27.18
CA PHE A 729 -9.56 4.23 26.54
C PHE A 729 -10.63 4.09 27.63
N SER A 730 -11.65 4.94 27.61
CA SER A 730 -12.75 4.92 28.58
C SER A 730 -14.09 5.07 27.87
N VAL A 731 -15.10 4.36 28.36
CA VAL A 731 -16.47 4.52 27.90
C VAL A 731 -17.39 4.79 29.08
N ASP A 732 -18.20 5.83 28.95
CA ASP A 732 -19.18 6.26 29.94
C ASP A 732 -20.54 6.55 29.29
N SER A 733 -21.59 6.60 30.12
CA SER A 733 -22.89 7.16 29.75
C SER A 733 -23.42 7.98 30.93
N LEU A 734 -24.47 7.53 31.61
CA LEU A 734 -24.91 8.09 32.89
C LEU A 734 -23.94 7.77 34.04
N ARG A 735 -23.05 6.79 33.84
CA ARG A 735 -21.98 6.36 34.75
C ARG A 735 -20.78 5.87 33.94
N PRO A 736 -19.57 5.79 34.53
CA PRO A 736 -18.44 5.08 33.92
C PRO A 736 -18.79 3.60 33.73
N LEU A 737 -18.51 3.04 32.56
CA LEU A 737 -18.87 1.66 32.20
C LEU A 737 -17.64 0.79 31.95
N MET A 738 -16.63 1.28 31.22
CA MET A 738 -15.44 0.51 30.88
C MET A 738 -14.20 1.41 30.80
N ARG A 739 -13.04 0.86 31.17
CA ARG A 739 -11.75 1.54 31.03
C ARG A 739 -10.60 0.54 30.92
N PHE A 740 -9.73 0.74 29.95
CA PHE A 740 -8.51 -0.05 29.74
C PHE A 740 -7.42 0.83 29.11
N ASN A 741 -6.20 0.33 29.01
CA ASN A 741 -5.10 1.02 28.33
C ASN A 741 -4.71 0.30 27.04
N ILE A 742 -4.27 1.08 26.07
CA ILE A 742 -3.77 0.62 24.77
C ILE A 742 -2.30 1.02 24.67
N ARG A 743 -1.43 0.02 24.49
CA ARG A 743 0.04 0.17 24.51
C ARG A 743 0.68 -0.29 23.20
N ARG A 744 1.89 0.19 22.90
CA ARG A 744 2.72 -0.33 21.81
C ARG A 744 3.42 -1.65 22.18
N TYR A 745 3.79 -1.77 23.45
CA TYR A 745 4.65 -2.84 23.96
C TYR A 745 4.00 -3.52 25.17
N ASN A 746 4.11 -4.84 25.25
CA ASN A 746 3.60 -5.66 26.36
C ASN A 746 4.73 -6.09 27.33
N THR A 747 5.98 -5.87 26.93
CA THR A 747 7.18 -6.20 27.72
C THR A 747 8.15 -5.02 27.76
N ASN A 748 9.02 -5.02 28.76
CA ASN A 748 10.07 -4.02 28.97
C ASN A 748 11.43 -4.69 28.97
N LEU A 749 12.35 -4.21 28.12
CA LEU A 749 13.73 -4.66 28.12
C LEU A 749 14.56 -3.80 29.10
N LYS A 750 14.96 -4.40 30.21
CA LYS A 750 15.78 -3.75 31.22
C LYS A 750 17.26 -4.09 31.01
N ARG A 751 18.10 -3.08 30.87
CA ARG A 751 19.55 -3.24 30.89
C ARG A 751 20.03 -3.51 32.32
N GLU A 752 20.65 -4.68 32.56
CA GLU A 752 21.19 -5.04 33.89
C GLU A 752 22.63 -4.56 34.07
N ASN A 753 23.43 -4.66 33.01
CA ASN A 753 24.80 -4.18 32.97
C ASN A 753 25.20 -3.78 31.53
N ALA A 754 26.49 -3.64 31.24
CA ALA A 754 26.95 -3.18 29.93
C ALA A 754 26.54 -4.11 28.77
N THR A 755 26.46 -5.43 29.00
CA THR A 755 26.25 -6.47 27.98
C THR A 755 24.99 -7.31 28.21
N THR A 756 24.43 -7.31 29.43
CA THR A 756 23.26 -8.13 29.80
C THR A 756 21.97 -7.31 29.84
N PHE A 757 20.93 -7.85 29.19
CA PHE A 757 19.59 -7.28 29.10
C PHE A 757 18.56 -8.33 29.53
N ARG A 758 17.48 -7.91 30.19
CA ARG A 758 16.43 -8.80 30.68
C ARG A 758 15.05 -8.29 30.30
N LEU A 759 14.22 -9.15 29.72
CA LEU A 759 12.81 -8.87 29.48
C LEU A 759 11.99 -9.04 30.76
N LEU A 760 11.15 -8.05 31.05
CA LEU A 760 10.22 -7.99 32.17
C LEU A 760 8.79 -7.83 31.61
N GLY A 761 7.82 -8.61 32.08
CA GLY A 761 6.44 -8.52 31.57
C GLY A 761 5.41 -9.37 32.32
N ALA A 762 4.11 -9.06 32.10
CA ALA A 762 2.98 -9.66 32.82
C ALA A 762 2.75 -11.16 32.49
N ARG A 763 3.26 -11.64 31.36
CA ARG A 763 3.26 -13.06 30.95
C ARG A 763 4.57 -13.79 31.27
N ALA A 764 5.28 -13.41 32.35
CA ALA A 764 6.47 -14.14 32.80
C ALA A 764 6.20 -15.58 33.31
N THR A 765 5.05 -16.18 32.97
CA THR A 765 4.53 -17.44 33.52
C THR A 765 4.34 -18.57 32.50
N SER A 766 4.47 -18.36 31.18
CA SER A 766 4.61 -19.48 30.22
C SER A 766 6.06 -20.00 30.27
N LEU A 767 6.36 -20.78 31.30
CA LEU A 767 7.60 -21.56 31.40
C LEU A 767 7.77 -22.45 30.16
N GLY A 768 8.73 -22.14 29.28
CA GLY A 768 9.17 -23.04 28.21
C GLY A 768 9.28 -22.45 26.80
N GLU A 769 8.76 -21.25 26.54
CA GLU A 769 8.90 -20.61 25.22
C GLU A 769 10.20 -19.80 25.13
N ILE A 770 10.97 -20.05 24.08
CA ILE A 770 12.22 -19.32 23.81
C ILE A 770 11.88 -17.94 23.26
N ARG A 771 12.28 -16.91 24.00
CA ARG A 771 12.08 -15.51 23.61
C ARG A 771 13.05 -15.12 22.49
N LYS A 772 12.56 -14.39 21.48
CA LYS A 772 13.31 -14.08 20.26
C LYS A 772 13.69 -12.60 20.18
N VAL A 773 14.98 -12.32 20.37
CA VAL A 773 15.55 -10.97 20.29
C VAL A 773 16.57 -10.92 19.15
N GLU A 774 16.49 -9.89 18.33
CA GLU A 774 17.49 -9.62 17.29
C GLU A 774 18.27 -8.33 17.59
N VAL A 775 19.48 -8.26 17.05
CA VAL A 775 20.34 -7.10 17.14
C VAL A 775 20.86 -6.70 15.76
N MET A 776 20.80 -5.41 15.45
CA MET A 776 21.31 -4.84 14.20
C MET A 776 22.43 -3.83 14.44
N LEU A 777 23.36 -3.75 13.50
CA LEU A 777 24.38 -2.70 13.49
C LEU A 777 23.79 -1.43 12.88
N LEU A 778 23.56 -0.40 13.70
CA LEU A 778 22.92 0.84 13.24
C LEU A 778 23.75 1.58 12.18
N SER A 779 25.08 1.51 12.25
CA SER A 779 25.95 2.19 11.28
C SER A 779 25.99 1.53 9.90
N ASP A 780 25.42 0.33 9.73
CA ASP A 780 25.43 -0.44 8.48
C ASP A 780 24.11 -1.25 8.35
N PRO A 781 23.01 -0.62 7.92
CA PRO A 781 21.70 -1.27 7.82
C PRO A 781 21.65 -2.36 6.75
N ALA A 782 22.63 -2.47 5.84
CA ALA A 782 22.72 -3.59 4.91
C ALA A 782 23.21 -4.89 5.59
N MET A 783 23.84 -4.80 6.77
CA MET A 783 24.31 -5.97 7.51
C MET A 783 23.12 -6.79 8.04
N LYS A 784 23.13 -8.09 7.73
CA LYS A 784 22.09 -9.00 8.22
C LYS A 784 22.03 -8.98 9.76
N PRO A 785 20.84 -8.85 10.37
CA PRO A 785 20.68 -8.91 11.82
C PRO A 785 21.15 -10.24 12.41
N ARG A 786 21.54 -10.19 13.69
CA ARG A 786 21.94 -11.37 14.46
C ARG A 786 20.88 -11.65 15.52
N GLU A 787 20.47 -12.90 15.65
CA GLU A 787 19.62 -13.37 16.75
C GLU A 787 20.47 -13.59 18.00
N LEU A 788 19.95 -13.16 19.16
CA LEU A 788 20.58 -13.37 20.46
C LEU A 788 19.95 -14.58 21.14
N ASP A 789 20.80 -15.50 21.61
CA ASP A 789 20.35 -16.66 22.37
C ASP A 789 19.90 -16.23 23.77
N GLU A 790 18.72 -16.70 24.18
CA GLU A 790 18.24 -16.52 25.53
C GLU A 790 19.09 -17.36 26.51
N VAL A 791 19.54 -16.73 27.60
CA VAL A 791 20.21 -17.41 28.69
C VAL A 791 19.23 -18.38 29.33
N SER A 792 19.56 -19.68 29.31
CA SER A 792 18.73 -20.73 29.90
C SER A 792 19.41 -21.37 31.11
N THR A 793 18.60 -21.80 32.08
CA THR A 793 19.05 -22.61 33.22
C THR A 793 18.21 -23.89 33.25
N ALA A 794 18.86 -25.06 33.24
CA ALA A 794 18.20 -26.37 33.20
C ALA A 794 17.18 -26.54 32.05
N GLY A 795 17.43 -25.92 30.89
CA GLY A 795 16.55 -25.98 29.71
C GLY A 795 15.38 -24.98 29.72
N VAL A 796 15.30 -24.10 30.73
CA VAL A 796 14.27 -23.06 30.84
C VAL A 796 14.87 -21.69 30.57
N GLY A 797 14.27 -20.92 29.66
CA GLY A 797 14.67 -19.54 29.35
C GLY A 797 14.47 -18.59 30.54
N MET A 798 15.49 -17.78 30.84
CA MET A 798 15.50 -16.85 31.99
C MET A 798 15.09 -15.42 31.62
N GLY A 799 14.75 -15.16 30.35
CA GLY A 799 14.47 -13.83 29.81
C GLY A 799 15.67 -12.92 29.72
N ALA A 800 16.88 -13.44 29.90
CA ALA A 800 18.10 -12.67 29.84
C ALA A 800 18.84 -12.92 28.53
N PHE A 801 19.48 -11.88 28.00
CA PHE A 801 20.24 -11.91 26.75
C PHE A 801 21.59 -11.24 27.00
N GLU A 802 22.65 -11.83 26.46
CA GLU A 802 24.02 -11.32 26.58
C GLU A 802 24.58 -10.93 25.21
N LEU A 803 25.04 -9.68 25.10
CA LEU A 803 25.80 -9.23 23.94
C LEU A 803 27.28 -9.62 24.09
N PRO A 804 27.85 -10.34 23.10
CA PRO A 804 29.27 -10.62 23.07
C PRO A 804 30.13 -9.35 23.14
N LEU A 805 31.15 -9.34 24.00
CA LEU A 805 32.07 -8.21 24.16
C LEU A 805 32.74 -7.77 22.84
N SER A 806 32.96 -8.70 21.91
CA SER A 806 33.50 -8.40 20.58
C SER A 806 32.61 -7.46 19.77
N MET A 807 31.29 -7.49 19.98
CA MET A 807 30.35 -6.60 19.31
C MET A 807 30.43 -5.18 19.86
N MET A 808 30.74 -4.99 21.15
CA MET A 808 30.79 -3.66 21.78
C MET A 808 31.81 -2.71 21.13
N ALA A 809 32.83 -3.24 20.45
CA ALA A 809 33.84 -2.45 19.74
C ALA A 809 33.36 -1.85 18.41
N SER A 810 32.32 -2.42 17.79
CA SER A 810 31.88 -2.06 16.44
C SER A 810 30.48 -1.45 16.35
N GLY A 811 29.90 -1.04 17.49
CA GLY A 811 28.55 -0.45 17.53
C GLY A 811 28.43 0.92 16.83
N PRO A 812 27.31 1.64 17.04
CA PRO A 812 26.23 1.34 17.97
C PRO A 812 25.30 0.24 17.46
N TRP A 813 24.70 -0.50 18.40
CA TRP A 813 23.77 -1.59 18.11
C TRP A 813 22.36 -1.24 18.55
N LEU A 814 21.35 -1.80 17.89
CA LEU A 814 19.95 -1.70 18.30
C LEU A 814 19.41 -3.10 18.56
N LEU A 815 18.86 -3.31 19.76
CA LEU A 815 18.17 -4.55 20.13
C LEU A 815 16.67 -4.35 19.92
N TYR A 816 15.99 -5.34 19.34
CA TYR A 816 14.57 -5.24 19.03
C TYR A 816 13.91 -6.64 18.99
N PRO A 817 12.58 -6.71 19.14
CA PRO A 817 11.86 -7.98 19.06
C PRO A 817 11.90 -8.52 17.63
N LYS A 818 12.16 -9.82 17.47
CA LYS A 818 12.13 -10.46 16.15
C LYS A 818 10.73 -10.30 15.51
N PRO A 819 10.61 -10.07 14.20
CA PRO A 819 9.30 -10.01 13.53
C PRO A 819 8.43 -11.23 13.88
N GLY A 820 7.20 -10.97 14.35
CA GLY A 820 6.25 -12.01 14.76
C GLY A 820 6.46 -12.60 16.16
N ALA A 821 7.39 -12.08 16.97
CA ALA A 821 7.51 -12.47 18.38
C ALA A 821 6.28 -12.04 19.20
N GLU A 822 5.87 -12.84 20.20
CA GLU A 822 4.78 -12.46 21.11
C GLU A 822 5.20 -11.36 22.10
N ASP A 823 6.45 -11.41 22.56
CA ASP A 823 7.05 -10.39 23.41
C ASP A 823 7.47 -9.18 22.57
N GLN A 824 6.66 -8.13 22.62
CA GLN A 824 6.90 -6.86 21.97
C GLN A 824 7.43 -5.85 23.00
N PHE A 825 8.65 -5.36 22.78
CA PHE A 825 9.32 -4.36 23.62
C PHE A 825 9.89 -3.21 22.80
N ARG A 826 10.10 -2.08 23.47
CA ARG A 826 10.74 -0.89 22.89
C ARG A 826 12.17 -1.20 22.43
N PRO A 827 12.53 -0.96 21.15
CA PRO A 827 13.90 -1.15 20.70
C PRO A 827 14.90 -0.32 21.52
N GLU A 828 15.99 -0.96 21.93
CA GLU A 828 16.97 -0.40 22.88
C GLU A 828 18.31 -0.14 22.19
N LEU A 829 18.80 1.10 22.31
CA LEU A 829 20.08 1.53 21.76
C LEU A 829 21.24 1.12 22.69
N VAL A 830 22.23 0.45 22.13
CA VAL A 830 23.52 0.17 22.79
C VAL A 830 24.59 1.05 22.15
N PRO A 831 24.91 2.20 22.75
CA PRO A 831 25.89 3.12 22.20
C PRO A 831 27.31 2.54 22.26
N THR A 832 28.19 3.02 21.38
CA THR A 832 29.62 2.74 21.44
C THR A 832 30.27 3.41 22.64
N GLY A 833 31.04 2.65 23.42
CA GLY A 833 31.76 3.17 24.59
C GLY A 833 32.95 4.09 24.28
N ARG A 834 33.33 4.26 23.01
CA ARG A 834 34.40 5.16 22.56
C ARG A 834 33.91 6.00 21.38
N ILE A 835 33.80 7.32 21.59
CA ILE A 835 33.84 8.28 20.50
C ILE A 835 35.33 8.57 20.29
N GLU A 836 36.00 7.86 19.39
CA GLU A 836 37.32 8.31 18.96
C GLU A 836 37.11 9.63 18.21
N GLY A 837 37.37 10.74 18.91
CA GLY A 837 37.45 12.07 18.32
C GLY A 837 38.63 12.14 17.38
N GLY A 838 38.48 11.54 16.20
CA GLY A 838 39.33 11.88 15.06
C GLY A 838 38.84 13.20 14.49
N GLU A 839 39.77 14.09 14.15
CA GLU A 839 39.53 15.34 13.38
C GLU A 839 38.96 15.09 11.96
N GLN A 840 38.45 13.88 11.67
CA GLN A 840 37.88 13.54 10.38
C GLN A 840 36.46 14.09 10.28
N GLU A 841 36.23 14.87 9.22
CA GLU A 841 34.92 15.37 8.88
C GLU A 841 33.95 14.22 8.60
N ILE A 842 32.81 14.20 9.28
CA ILE A 842 31.75 13.23 9.05
C ILE A 842 31.04 13.61 7.75
N GLN A 843 31.09 12.75 6.73
CA GLN A 843 30.54 12.99 5.38
C GLN A 843 29.50 11.95 4.94
N SER A 844 28.98 11.14 5.86
CA SER A 844 27.94 10.14 5.56
C SER A 844 27.05 9.84 6.76
N LEU A 845 25.84 9.33 6.50
CA LEU A 845 24.96 8.85 7.56
C LEU A 845 25.54 7.63 8.31
N HIS A 846 26.27 6.75 7.64
CA HIS A 846 26.95 5.62 8.28
C HIS A 846 27.92 6.10 9.39
N ALA A 847 28.75 7.09 9.06
CA ALA A 847 29.69 7.70 10.01
C ALA A 847 28.97 8.53 11.09
N ALA A 848 27.93 9.28 10.73
CA ALA A 848 27.13 10.04 11.69
C ALA A 848 26.43 9.15 12.70
N THR A 849 25.82 8.05 12.25
CA THR A 849 25.20 7.05 13.13
C THR A 849 26.24 6.41 14.05
N ARG A 850 27.46 6.15 13.58
CA ARG A 850 28.56 5.66 14.43
C ARG A 850 28.96 6.66 15.51
N ALA A 851 28.94 7.95 15.19
CA ALA A 851 29.27 9.03 16.11
C ALA A 851 28.09 9.50 16.98
N TYR A 852 26.88 8.98 16.75
CA TYR A 852 25.67 9.40 17.43
C TYR A 852 25.66 8.92 18.88
N HIS A 853 25.33 9.83 19.79
CA HIS A 853 25.05 9.52 21.18
C HIS A 853 23.90 10.41 21.68
N PRO A 854 22.85 9.85 22.31
CA PRO A 854 21.63 10.61 22.64
C PRO A 854 21.88 11.81 23.57
N THR A 855 22.93 11.77 24.39
CA THR A 855 23.29 12.88 25.31
C THR A 855 24.56 13.62 24.95
N GLN A 856 25.50 13.01 24.22
CA GLN A 856 26.85 13.58 24.01
C GLN A 856 27.01 14.17 22.61
N ASN A 857 26.31 13.61 21.62
CA ASN A 857 26.35 14.08 20.23
C ASN A 857 25.00 13.85 19.53
N PRO A 858 23.91 14.49 20.02
CA PRO A 858 22.55 14.19 19.56
C PRO A 858 22.24 14.69 18.16
N THR A 859 22.93 15.72 17.66
CA THR A 859 22.58 16.43 16.41
C THR A 859 23.40 16.04 15.18
N VAL A 860 24.33 15.08 15.32
CA VAL A 860 25.25 14.70 14.23
C VAL A 860 24.52 14.14 13.01
N ILE A 861 23.38 13.48 13.24
CA ILE A 861 22.53 12.94 12.16
C ILE A 861 21.76 14.07 11.48
N ASP A 862 21.20 15.04 12.23
CA ASP A 862 20.50 16.22 11.68
C ASP A 862 21.40 17.03 10.73
N ALA A 863 22.69 17.17 11.08
CA ALA A 863 23.67 17.85 10.26
C ALA A 863 23.87 17.15 8.90
N GLN A 864 23.91 15.81 8.87
CA GLN A 864 24.02 15.06 7.62
C GLN A 864 22.73 15.09 6.79
N ILE A 865 21.55 14.98 7.42
CA ILE A 865 20.26 15.13 6.73
C ILE A 865 20.16 16.51 6.07
N SER A 866 20.65 17.55 6.74
CA SER A 866 20.67 18.91 6.16
C SER A 866 21.58 18.99 4.94
N ARG A 867 22.76 18.36 4.96
CA ARG A 867 23.65 18.27 3.79
C ARG A 867 23.05 17.46 2.65
N MET A 868 22.28 16.42 2.94
CA MET A 868 21.56 15.63 1.93
C MET A 868 20.55 16.47 1.14
N ALA A 869 19.98 17.51 1.75
CA ALA A 869 19.06 18.43 1.06
C ALA A 869 19.75 19.26 -0.04
N ASP A 870 21.07 19.37 -0.02
CA ASP A 870 21.87 20.06 -1.03
C ASP A 870 22.53 19.11 -2.05
N ASP A 871 22.52 17.79 -1.77
CA ASP A 871 23.15 16.78 -2.63
C ASP A 871 22.29 15.50 -2.75
N LEU A 872 21.56 15.38 -3.87
CA LEU A 872 20.80 14.19 -4.23
C LEU A 872 21.66 12.96 -4.56
N SER A 873 22.98 13.15 -4.72
CA SER A 873 23.96 12.07 -4.90
C SER A 873 24.60 11.62 -3.58
N HIS A 874 24.22 12.23 -2.46
CA HIS A 874 24.76 11.90 -1.15
C HIS A 874 24.48 10.43 -0.77
N SER A 875 25.48 9.73 -0.22
CA SER A 875 25.39 8.30 0.12
C SER A 875 24.33 7.99 1.19
N GLY A 876 23.93 9.01 1.97
CA GLY A 876 22.86 8.90 2.97
C GLY A 876 21.50 8.48 2.40
N TRP A 877 21.20 8.76 1.13
CA TRP A 877 19.97 8.27 0.51
C TRP A 877 19.94 6.74 0.40
N GLY A 878 21.08 6.11 0.10
CA GLY A 878 21.23 4.65 0.11
C GLY A 878 21.07 4.06 1.51
N TYR A 879 21.64 4.70 2.53
CA TYR A 879 21.45 4.31 3.93
C TYR A 879 19.97 4.27 4.33
N LEU A 880 19.20 5.31 3.97
CA LEU A 880 17.77 5.38 4.29
C LEU A 880 16.96 4.31 3.54
N GLN A 881 17.32 4.03 2.28
CA GLN A 881 16.71 2.94 1.51
C GLN A 881 16.98 1.57 2.17
N GLU A 882 18.23 1.27 2.52
CA GLU A 882 18.58 0.02 3.21
C GLU A 882 17.89 -0.12 4.57
N LEU A 883 17.76 0.99 5.30
CA LEU A 883 17.02 1.03 6.56
C LEU A 883 15.53 0.70 6.37
N TRP A 884 14.92 1.23 5.31
CA TRP A 884 13.55 0.90 4.95
C TRP A 884 13.41 -0.58 4.55
N ASP A 885 14.24 -1.06 3.63
CA ASP A 885 14.11 -2.40 3.06
C ASP A 885 14.30 -3.50 4.11
N ASN A 886 15.25 -3.34 5.03
CA ASN A 886 15.60 -4.36 6.02
C ASN A 886 14.82 -4.22 7.34
N PHE A 887 14.39 -2.99 7.70
CA PHE A 887 13.86 -2.71 9.05
C PHE A 887 12.51 -1.97 9.07
N ARG A 888 11.77 -1.91 7.95
CA ARG A 888 10.41 -1.32 7.92
C ARG A 888 9.40 -1.95 8.89
N HIS A 889 9.65 -3.15 9.41
CA HIS A 889 8.79 -3.79 10.40
C HIS A 889 8.85 -3.08 11.78
N LEU A 890 9.89 -2.28 12.03
CA LEU A 890 9.99 -1.45 13.22
C LEU A 890 9.32 -0.08 13.00
N PRO A 891 8.85 0.57 14.09
CA PRO A 891 8.36 1.94 14.01
C PRO A 891 9.44 2.91 13.50
N LEU A 892 9.10 3.83 12.61
CA LEU A 892 10.02 4.84 12.08
C LEU A 892 10.59 5.73 13.18
N SER A 893 9.79 6.00 14.23
CA SER A 893 10.21 6.76 15.41
C SER A 893 11.35 6.12 16.21
N THR A 894 11.65 4.84 15.96
CA THR A 894 12.82 4.14 16.54
C THR A 894 14.14 4.72 16.05
N PHE A 895 14.19 5.21 14.81
CA PHE A 895 15.44 5.63 14.18
C PHE A 895 15.56 7.16 14.16
N GLU A 896 16.66 7.69 14.72
CA GLU A 896 16.93 9.13 14.68
C GLU A 896 17.06 9.67 13.25
N ALA A 897 17.55 8.86 12.30
CA ALA A 897 17.64 9.25 10.89
C ALA A 897 16.27 9.61 10.28
N TRP A 898 15.21 8.85 10.60
CA TRP A 898 13.86 9.15 10.12
C TRP A 898 13.26 10.37 10.82
N LYS A 899 13.49 10.53 12.13
CA LYS A 899 13.06 11.72 12.89
C LYS A 899 13.73 12.99 12.37
N ALA A 900 15.04 12.94 12.14
CA ALA A 900 15.81 14.06 11.57
C ALA A 900 15.32 14.41 10.16
N LEU A 901 15.01 13.42 9.32
CA LEU A 901 14.39 13.65 8.00
C LEU A 901 13.03 14.32 8.11
N ALA A 902 12.14 13.83 8.99
CA ALA A 902 10.81 14.39 9.19
C ALA A 902 10.81 15.82 9.75
N ARG A 903 11.85 16.21 10.49
CA ARG A 903 12.04 17.58 11.02
C ARG A 903 12.64 18.55 9.99
N ASN A 904 13.08 18.09 8.82
CA ASN A 904 13.68 18.92 7.77
C ASN A 904 12.79 18.95 6.51
N PRO A 905 11.93 19.97 6.32
CA PRO A 905 10.99 20.06 5.21
C PRO A 905 11.64 19.97 3.81
N ARG A 906 12.86 20.52 3.65
CA ARG A 906 13.59 20.51 2.38
C ARG A 906 14.15 19.12 2.07
N ALA A 907 14.75 18.45 3.06
CA ALA A 907 15.19 17.07 2.88
C ALA A 907 13.99 16.12 2.70
N LEU A 908 12.89 16.34 3.42
CA LEU A 908 11.68 15.51 3.36
C LEU A 908 10.99 15.60 1.98
N SER A 909 10.83 16.80 1.43
CA SER A 909 10.27 16.98 0.07
C SER A 909 11.13 16.31 -1.00
N LEU A 910 12.47 16.41 -0.89
CA LEU A 910 13.39 15.67 -1.76
C LEU A 910 13.30 14.15 -1.57
N ALA A 911 13.08 13.68 -0.33
CA ALA A 911 12.96 12.26 -0.01
C ALA A 911 11.75 11.62 -0.70
N VAL A 912 10.63 12.35 -0.85
CA VAL A 912 9.45 11.86 -1.58
C VAL A 912 9.83 11.37 -2.98
N PHE A 913 10.70 12.11 -3.67
CA PHE A 913 11.21 11.72 -4.98
C PHE A 913 12.36 10.72 -4.88
N ARG A 914 13.37 11.01 -4.04
CA ARG A 914 14.65 10.28 -4.01
C ARG A 914 14.55 8.87 -3.42
N LEU A 915 13.64 8.66 -2.46
CA LEU A 915 13.33 7.38 -1.84
C LEU A 915 12.04 6.76 -2.40
N GLU A 916 11.47 7.38 -3.43
CA GLU A 916 10.29 6.89 -4.16
C GLU A 916 9.14 6.54 -3.20
N PHE A 917 8.59 7.59 -2.59
CA PHE A 917 7.46 7.44 -1.67
C PHE A 917 6.23 6.97 -2.45
N ASP A 918 5.66 5.87 -1.99
CA ASP A 918 4.30 5.45 -2.32
C ASP A 918 3.32 5.95 -1.24
N GLU A 919 2.03 5.69 -1.45
CA GLU A 919 1.00 6.07 -0.47
C GLU A 919 1.25 5.47 0.91
N HIS A 920 1.76 4.24 0.99
CA HIS A 920 2.04 3.55 2.24
C HIS A 920 3.21 4.19 3.01
N LYS A 921 4.34 4.47 2.35
CA LYS A 921 5.47 5.22 2.91
C LYS A 921 5.02 6.57 3.43
N ALA A 922 4.30 7.35 2.61
CA ALA A 922 3.82 8.66 3.00
C ALA A 922 2.88 8.59 4.22
N LEU A 923 1.95 7.62 4.23
CA LEU A 923 1.05 7.39 5.34
C LEU A 923 1.80 7.04 6.62
N ARG A 924 2.86 6.21 6.57
CA ARG A 924 3.68 5.91 7.75
C ARG A 924 4.42 7.12 8.30
N PHE A 925 4.95 7.98 7.44
CA PHE A 925 5.56 9.26 7.90
C PHE A 925 4.52 10.16 8.57
N GLN A 926 3.30 10.15 8.06
CA GLN A 926 2.18 10.81 8.70
C GLN A 926 1.88 10.13 10.07
N GLU A 927 1.55 8.86 10.10
CA GLU A 927 1.08 8.14 11.30
C GLU A 927 2.13 7.93 12.40
N GLU A 928 3.43 7.85 12.08
CA GLU A 928 4.46 7.46 13.05
C GLU A 928 5.42 8.60 13.43
N LEU A 929 5.57 9.62 12.58
CA LEU A 929 6.45 10.77 12.79
C LEU A 929 5.70 12.11 12.83
N SER A 930 4.37 12.07 12.76
CA SER A 930 3.51 13.25 12.84
C SER A 930 3.83 14.32 11.77
N VAL A 931 4.24 13.91 10.57
CA VAL A 931 4.47 14.82 9.42
C VAL A 931 3.19 15.52 8.98
N ILE A 932 3.24 16.85 8.82
CA ILE A 932 2.17 17.66 8.21
C ILE A 932 2.70 18.16 6.87
N TRP A 933 2.14 17.67 5.77
CA TRP A 933 2.64 17.97 4.42
C TRP A 933 2.45 19.44 4.05
N GLU A 934 1.42 20.08 4.59
CA GLU A 934 1.13 21.52 4.42
C GLU A 934 2.19 22.44 5.06
N PHE A 935 3.12 21.91 5.87
CA PHE A 935 4.27 22.66 6.39
C PHE A 935 5.39 22.82 5.36
N ILE A 936 5.38 22.04 4.28
CA ILE A 936 6.30 22.23 3.15
C ILE A 936 5.70 23.31 2.25
N THR A 937 6.46 24.36 1.99
CA THR A 937 5.99 25.47 1.14
C THR A 937 5.85 25.02 -0.32
N LEU A 938 4.99 25.69 -1.09
CA LEU A 938 4.88 25.43 -2.53
C LEU A 938 6.22 25.64 -3.25
N THR A 939 6.97 26.67 -2.88
CA THR A 939 8.33 26.90 -3.40
C THR A 939 9.25 25.74 -3.05
N GLY A 940 9.16 25.19 -1.84
CA GLY A 940 9.93 24.00 -1.43
C GLY A 940 9.58 22.77 -2.27
N TRP A 941 8.30 22.54 -2.58
CA TRP A 941 7.89 21.48 -3.50
C TRP A 941 8.41 21.67 -4.92
N HIS A 942 8.36 22.90 -5.43
CA HIS A 942 8.92 23.25 -6.74
C HIS A 942 10.44 23.01 -6.78
N GLU A 943 11.17 23.49 -5.78
CA GLU A 943 12.63 23.27 -5.66
C GLU A 943 12.98 21.79 -5.61
N ALA A 944 12.19 20.98 -4.89
CA ALA A 944 12.37 19.53 -4.84
C ALA A 944 12.10 18.86 -6.19
N TYR A 945 11.02 19.25 -6.87
CA TYR A 945 10.67 18.76 -8.20
C TYR A 945 11.75 19.09 -9.24
N ALA A 946 12.15 20.36 -9.32
CA ALA A 946 13.19 20.83 -10.24
C ALA A 946 14.56 20.23 -9.91
N GLY A 947 14.91 20.13 -8.62
CA GLY A 947 16.15 19.52 -8.15
C GLY A 947 16.25 18.05 -8.53
N TYR A 948 15.15 17.29 -8.38
CA TYR A 948 15.10 15.89 -8.78
C TYR A 948 15.16 15.71 -10.30
N ALA A 949 14.47 16.56 -11.06
CA ALA A 949 14.56 16.59 -12.53
C ALA A 949 16.00 16.79 -13.01
N ALA A 950 16.67 17.84 -12.51
CA ALA A 950 18.05 18.14 -12.83
C ALA A 950 19.01 17.01 -12.42
N TRP A 951 18.74 16.35 -11.29
CA TRP A 951 19.52 15.19 -10.85
C TRP A 951 19.34 13.97 -11.78
N LEU A 952 18.13 13.69 -12.27
CA LEU A 952 17.89 12.60 -13.23
C LEU A 952 18.63 12.85 -14.55
N GLU A 953 18.57 14.07 -15.08
CA GLU A 953 19.29 14.47 -16.29
C GLU A 953 20.80 14.34 -16.10
N LYS A 954 21.32 14.86 -14.98
CA LYS A 954 22.73 14.69 -14.62
C LYS A 954 23.09 13.21 -14.43
N SER A 955 22.15 12.36 -14.02
CA SER A 955 22.35 10.91 -13.89
C SER A 955 22.24 10.17 -15.23
N GLY A 956 21.99 10.87 -16.34
CA GLY A 956 21.97 10.35 -17.71
C GLY A 956 20.64 9.78 -18.16
N VAL A 957 19.56 10.12 -17.46
CA VAL A 957 18.21 9.80 -17.93
C VAL A 957 17.86 10.77 -19.06
N PRO A 958 17.43 10.30 -20.24
CA PRO A 958 17.00 11.16 -21.34
C PRO A 958 15.85 12.08 -20.93
N GLN A 959 15.86 13.32 -21.43
CA GLN A 959 14.88 14.34 -21.09
C GLN A 959 13.42 13.88 -21.30
N ILE A 960 13.15 13.11 -22.37
CA ILE A 960 11.82 12.57 -22.64
C ILE A 960 11.32 11.63 -21.53
N LEU A 961 12.23 10.87 -20.92
CA LEU A 961 11.93 9.95 -19.83
C LEU A 961 11.88 10.67 -18.48
N VAL A 962 12.66 11.73 -18.30
CA VAL A 962 12.56 12.59 -17.10
C VAL A 962 11.14 13.15 -16.98
N GLY A 963 10.56 13.65 -18.08
CA GLY A 963 9.17 14.10 -18.11
C GLY A 963 8.16 13.01 -17.69
N ASN A 964 8.34 11.78 -18.17
CA ASN A 964 7.48 10.65 -17.81
C ASN A 964 7.62 10.26 -16.33
N ILE A 965 8.85 10.14 -15.84
CA ILE A 965 9.14 9.83 -14.43
C ILE A 965 8.50 10.88 -13.53
N LEU A 966 8.71 12.17 -13.83
CA LEU A 966 8.14 13.25 -13.02
C LEU A 966 6.61 13.29 -13.08
N THR A 967 6.02 12.98 -14.24
CA THR A 967 4.57 12.89 -14.39
C THR A 967 4.00 11.74 -13.54
N GLN A 968 4.63 10.56 -13.57
CA GLN A 968 4.25 9.46 -12.68
C GLN A 968 4.42 9.83 -11.20
N ARG A 969 5.52 10.51 -10.86
CA ARG A 969 5.78 11.01 -9.50
C ARG A 969 4.86 12.15 -9.09
N SER A 970 4.13 12.78 -10.00
CA SER A 970 3.14 13.80 -9.66
C SER A 970 1.89 13.19 -9.00
N TYR A 971 1.62 11.89 -9.22
CA TYR A 971 0.49 11.20 -8.59
C TYR A 971 0.58 11.21 -7.06
N ILE A 972 1.76 10.94 -6.50
CA ILE A 972 1.92 11.01 -5.03
C ILE A 972 1.75 12.45 -4.54
N LEU A 973 2.17 13.47 -5.31
CA LEU A 973 1.98 14.87 -4.93
C LEU A 973 0.51 15.28 -4.86
N GLU A 974 -0.36 14.71 -5.70
CA GLU A 974 -1.82 14.90 -5.60
C GLU A 974 -2.35 14.47 -4.23
N ARG A 975 -1.72 13.46 -3.62
CA ARG A 975 -2.07 12.98 -2.28
C ARG A 975 -1.45 13.80 -1.15
N LEU A 976 -0.23 14.30 -1.33
CA LEU A 976 0.51 15.03 -0.28
C LEU A 976 0.18 16.52 -0.22
N ILE A 977 -0.10 17.14 -1.37
CA ILE A 977 -0.35 18.58 -1.50
C ILE A 977 -1.85 18.80 -1.61
N SER A 978 -2.45 19.34 -0.55
CA SER A 978 -3.86 19.72 -0.53
C SER A 978 -4.16 20.71 -1.66
N GLY A 979 -5.04 20.32 -2.60
CA GLY A 979 -5.39 21.15 -3.75
C GLY A 979 -4.38 21.12 -4.90
N PHE A 980 -3.53 20.09 -4.99
CA PHE A 980 -2.48 19.97 -6.00
C PHE A 980 -2.95 20.28 -7.43
N ALA A 981 -4.14 19.81 -7.84
CA ALA A 981 -4.66 20.03 -9.19
C ALA A 981 -4.75 21.52 -9.58
N ASP A 982 -4.97 22.41 -8.59
CA ASP A 982 -5.01 23.85 -8.82
C ASP A 982 -3.64 24.52 -8.75
N MET A 983 -2.60 23.81 -8.29
CA MET A 983 -1.24 24.30 -8.05
C MET A 983 -0.17 23.58 -8.90
N GLU A 984 -0.56 22.58 -9.69
CA GLU A 984 0.31 21.68 -10.42
C GLU A 984 1.27 22.45 -11.34
N SER A 985 0.77 23.47 -12.04
CA SER A 985 1.56 24.33 -12.92
C SER A 985 2.69 25.02 -12.17
N PHE A 986 2.42 25.56 -10.99
CA PHE A 986 3.44 26.20 -10.14
C PHE A 986 4.47 25.18 -9.63
N VAL A 987 4.04 24.03 -9.12
CA VAL A 987 4.98 23.02 -8.62
C VAL A 987 5.94 22.56 -9.74
N LYS A 988 5.42 22.41 -10.97
CA LYS A 988 6.21 21.97 -12.12
C LYS A 988 7.10 23.07 -12.72
N ALA A 989 6.57 24.29 -12.91
CA ALA A 989 7.23 25.35 -13.67
C ALA A 989 7.80 26.49 -12.82
N GLY A 990 7.34 26.63 -11.57
CA GLY A 990 7.73 27.72 -10.66
C GLY A 990 7.09 29.07 -11.01
N ASP A 991 6.18 29.12 -11.99
CA ASP A 991 5.52 30.35 -12.44
C ASP A 991 4.11 30.47 -11.83
N CYS A 992 3.82 31.63 -11.26
CA CYS A 992 2.50 31.97 -10.74
C CYS A 992 1.52 32.40 -11.83
N ALA A 993 1.98 32.68 -13.06
CA ALA A 993 1.13 33.17 -14.16
C ALA A 993 0.01 32.18 -14.54
N ASP A 994 0.28 30.89 -14.41
CA ASP A 994 -0.67 29.81 -14.71
C ASP A 994 -1.60 29.47 -13.53
N LEU A 995 -1.41 30.08 -12.36
CA LEU A 995 -2.32 29.92 -11.22
C LEU A 995 -3.59 30.72 -11.47
N LYS A 996 -4.74 30.04 -11.35
CA LYS A 996 -6.04 30.70 -11.49
C LYS A 996 -6.22 31.72 -10.36
N GLN A 997 -6.37 33.00 -10.72
CA GLN A 997 -6.79 34.02 -9.78
C GLN A 997 -8.27 33.83 -9.45
N ILE A 998 -8.53 33.29 -8.27
CA ILE A 998 -9.88 33.04 -7.75
C ILE A 998 -10.13 34.02 -6.60
N PRO A 999 -11.11 34.95 -6.72
CA PRO A 999 -11.49 35.82 -5.61
C PRO A 999 -12.02 34.98 -4.43
N PRO A 1000 -11.36 35.00 -3.27
CA PRO A 1000 -11.65 34.04 -2.21
C PRO A 1000 -12.99 34.32 -1.52
N GLY A 1001 -13.41 35.58 -1.40
CA GLY A 1001 -14.52 35.98 -0.53
C GLY A 1001 -15.85 35.25 -0.80
N GLY A 1002 -16.33 35.24 -2.06
CA GLY A 1002 -17.61 34.61 -2.40
C GLY A 1002 -17.57 33.08 -2.33
N ILE A 1003 -16.45 32.48 -2.71
CA ILE A 1003 -16.28 31.02 -2.80
C ILE A 1003 -16.11 30.40 -1.42
N LEU A 1004 -15.24 30.97 -0.58
CA LEU A 1004 -15.06 30.49 0.79
C LEU A 1004 -16.34 30.68 1.61
N ALA A 1005 -17.08 31.77 1.41
CA ALA A 1005 -18.37 31.97 2.06
C ALA A 1005 -19.39 30.90 1.64
N PHE A 1006 -19.42 30.52 0.36
CA PHE A 1006 -20.28 29.45 -0.14
C PHE A 1006 -19.92 28.09 0.47
N PHE A 1007 -18.65 27.66 0.39
CA PHE A 1007 -18.23 26.37 0.96
C PHE A 1007 -18.47 26.29 2.46
N PHE A 1008 -18.24 27.38 3.21
CA PHE A 1008 -18.47 27.39 4.65
C PHE A 1008 -19.96 27.30 5.00
N GLN A 1009 -20.84 27.88 4.17
CA GLN A 1009 -22.30 27.75 4.36
C GLN A 1009 -22.76 26.32 4.11
N GLU A 1010 -22.26 25.64 3.07
CA GLU A 1010 -22.55 24.23 2.83
C GLU A 1010 -22.03 23.35 3.99
N LEU A 1011 -20.82 23.59 4.49
CA LEU A 1011 -20.30 22.91 5.68
C LEU A 1011 -21.24 23.05 6.89
N ARG A 1012 -21.74 24.26 7.15
CA ARG A 1012 -22.69 24.50 8.25
C ARG A 1012 -24.05 23.85 8.05
N ARG A 1013 -24.50 23.66 6.81
CA ARG A 1013 -25.72 22.90 6.51
C ARG A 1013 -25.54 21.42 6.80
N ASN A 1014 -24.38 20.87 6.43
CA ASN A 1014 -24.03 19.47 6.64
C ASN A 1014 -23.82 19.13 8.13
N TYR A 1015 -23.36 20.09 8.94
CA TYR A 1015 -23.08 19.90 10.37
C TYR A 1015 -23.79 20.96 11.24
N PRO A 1016 -25.11 20.84 11.45
CA PRO A 1016 -25.89 21.82 12.21
C PRO A 1016 -25.64 21.76 13.73
N ASP A 1017 -25.14 20.64 14.23
CA ASP A 1017 -24.85 20.44 15.66
C ASP A 1017 -23.45 20.95 16.02
N PHE A 1018 -23.38 22.10 16.69
CA PHE A 1018 -22.13 22.73 17.09
C PHE A 1018 -21.31 21.93 18.11
N ASP A 1019 -21.94 21.04 18.89
CA ASP A 1019 -21.23 20.21 19.88
C ASP A 1019 -20.35 19.14 19.19
N SER A 1020 -20.58 18.88 17.91
CA SER A 1020 -19.80 17.94 17.10
C SER A 1020 -18.54 18.55 16.47
N TRP A 1021 -18.38 19.88 16.47
CA TRP A 1021 -17.27 20.55 15.79
C TRP A 1021 -15.98 20.44 16.62
N PRO A 1022 -14.84 20.10 15.98
CA PRO A 1022 -13.56 20.09 16.69
C PRO A 1022 -13.18 21.52 17.05
N SER A 1023 -12.81 21.74 18.32
CA SER A 1023 -12.51 23.07 18.87
C SER A 1023 -11.02 23.34 19.12
N TYR A 1024 -10.16 22.36 18.85
CA TYR A 1024 -8.72 22.49 19.02
C TYR A 1024 -8.15 23.70 18.25
N LEU A 1025 -7.27 24.48 18.88
CA LEU A 1025 -6.64 25.68 18.32
C LEU A 1025 -7.60 26.85 17.97
N GLY A 1026 -8.92 26.73 18.19
CA GLY A 1026 -9.89 27.71 17.69
C GLY A 1026 -9.63 29.15 18.16
N SER A 1027 -9.36 29.35 19.45
CA SER A 1027 -9.03 30.67 20.00
C SER A 1027 -7.70 31.21 19.46
N THR A 1028 -6.66 30.36 19.41
CA THR A 1028 -5.32 30.71 18.94
C THR A 1028 -5.31 31.08 17.46
N LEU A 1029 -5.97 30.30 16.59
CA LEU A 1029 -6.09 30.57 15.16
C LEU A 1029 -6.83 31.88 14.90
N ARG A 1030 -7.91 32.14 15.64
CA ARG A 1030 -8.65 33.41 15.55
C ARG A 1030 -7.76 34.58 15.97
N GLN A 1031 -7.05 34.47 17.07
CA GLN A 1031 -6.15 35.51 17.55
C GLN A 1031 -5.07 35.82 16.51
N TRP A 1032 -4.37 34.79 16.01
CA TRP A 1032 -3.36 34.93 14.96
C TRP A 1032 -3.92 35.62 13.71
N THR A 1033 -5.12 35.21 13.26
CA THR A 1033 -5.77 35.79 12.07
C THR A 1033 -6.00 37.30 12.23
N MET A 1034 -6.40 37.73 13.42
CA MET A 1034 -6.66 39.15 13.73
C MET A 1034 -5.36 39.96 13.86
N GLU A 1035 -4.33 39.38 14.48
CA GLU A 1035 -3.02 40.04 14.71
C GLU A 1035 -2.22 40.21 13.42
N GLN A 1036 -2.27 39.23 12.52
CA GLN A 1036 -1.55 39.29 11.24
C GLN A 1036 -2.20 40.21 10.20
N GLY A 1037 -3.37 40.78 10.50
CA GLY A 1037 -4.10 41.64 9.56
C GLY A 1037 -4.56 40.89 8.30
N VAL A 1038 -4.96 39.62 8.47
CA VAL A 1038 -5.49 38.79 7.37
C VAL A 1038 -6.68 39.52 6.73
N GLU A 1039 -6.72 39.49 5.40
CA GLU A 1039 -7.75 40.22 4.65
C GLU A 1039 -9.16 39.76 5.01
N ARG A 1040 -10.10 40.71 5.05
CA ARG A 1040 -11.47 40.45 5.49
C ARG A 1040 -12.15 39.34 4.67
N GLU A 1041 -11.81 39.23 3.39
CA GLU A 1041 -12.32 38.20 2.48
C GLU A 1041 -11.92 36.77 2.89
N LEU A 1042 -10.81 36.60 3.62
CA LEU A 1042 -10.31 35.32 4.13
C LEU A 1042 -10.74 35.08 5.58
N ALA A 1043 -11.00 36.14 6.35
CA ALA A 1043 -11.21 36.06 7.80
C ALA A 1043 -12.70 36.11 8.24
N SER A 1044 -13.64 36.41 7.34
CA SER A 1044 -15.03 36.70 7.72
C SER A 1044 -15.98 35.49 7.89
N HIS A 1045 -15.45 34.27 7.87
CA HIS A 1045 -16.28 33.06 7.79
C HIS A 1045 -16.86 32.59 9.13
N SER A 1046 -16.10 32.72 10.24
CA SER A 1046 -16.55 32.29 11.57
C SER A 1046 -17.11 33.44 12.40
N ASN A 1047 -18.37 33.32 12.83
CA ASN A 1047 -19.03 34.29 13.71
C ASN A 1047 -19.18 33.80 15.15
N THR A 1048 -18.85 32.54 15.44
CA THR A 1048 -18.98 31.93 16.77
C THR A 1048 -17.70 31.22 17.19
N HIS A 1049 -17.53 30.93 18.48
CA HIS A 1049 -16.29 30.36 19.00
C HIS A 1049 -16.08 28.91 18.54
N GLU A 1050 -17.17 28.16 18.45
CA GLU A 1050 -17.24 26.72 18.19
C GLU A 1050 -16.71 26.37 16.79
N THR A 1051 -16.91 27.26 15.81
CA THR A 1051 -16.50 27.02 14.43
C THR A 1051 -15.10 27.56 14.08
N ASN A 1052 -14.44 28.27 14.99
CA ASN A 1052 -13.19 28.97 14.71
C ASN A 1052 -12.07 28.03 14.23
N ALA A 1053 -11.93 26.86 14.85
CA ALA A 1053 -10.87 25.92 14.52
C ALA A 1053 -10.97 25.49 13.05
N VAL A 1054 -12.14 24.99 12.64
CA VAL A 1054 -12.39 24.51 11.28
C VAL A 1054 -12.35 25.65 10.27
N ALA A 1055 -12.88 26.83 10.61
CA ALA A 1055 -12.93 27.97 9.70
C ALA A 1055 -11.54 28.57 9.40
N TYR A 1056 -10.70 28.74 10.43
CA TYR A 1056 -9.43 29.46 10.29
C TYR A 1056 -8.23 28.57 10.01
N LEU A 1057 -8.31 27.25 10.27
CA LEU A 1057 -7.20 26.34 9.98
C LEU A 1057 -6.74 26.36 8.50
N PRO A 1058 -7.61 26.20 7.48
CA PRO A 1058 -7.16 26.22 6.09
C PRO A 1058 -6.57 27.59 5.70
N VAL A 1059 -7.01 28.67 6.33
CA VAL A 1059 -6.45 30.02 6.13
C VAL A 1059 -5.01 30.07 6.67
N PHE A 1060 -4.81 29.70 7.93
CA PHE A 1060 -3.47 29.67 8.54
C PHE A 1060 -2.51 28.78 7.76
N LEU A 1061 -2.93 27.55 7.42
CA LEU A 1061 -2.08 26.64 6.65
C LEU A 1061 -1.83 27.15 5.23
N GLY A 1062 -2.78 27.86 4.62
CA GLY A 1062 -2.53 28.51 3.32
C GLY A 1062 -1.40 29.55 3.39
N TYR A 1063 -1.32 30.33 4.48
CA TYR A 1063 -0.19 31.25 4.71
C TYR A 1063 1.14 30.50 4.95
N VAL A 1064 1.11 29.39 5.69
CA VAL A 1064 2.29 28.54 5.91
C VAL A 1064 2.77 27.94 4.58
N THR A 1065 1.87 27.34 3.81
CA THR A 1065 2.19 26.72 2.52
C THR A 1065 2.65 27.75 1.49
N ALA A 1066 2.12 28.98 1.52
CA ALA A 1066 2.60 30.10 0.70
C ALA A 1066 3.93 30.72 1.20
N GLY A 1067 4.50 30.24 2.32
CA GLY A 1067 5.74 30.78 2.90
C GLY A 1067 5.59 32.16 3.55
N LYS A 1068 4.35 32.61 3.80
CA LYS A 1068 4.01 33.90 4.44
C LYS A 1068 3.85 33.80 5.95
N ALA A 1069 3.82 32.59 6.52
CA ALA A 1069 3.79 32.31 7.95
C ALA A 1069 4.57 31.03 8.28
N LYS A 1070 4.77 30.76 9.57
CA LYS A 1070 5.40 29.52 10.06
C LYS A 1070 4.53 28.82 11.10
N PRO A 1071 4.61 27.48 11.23
CA PRO A 1071 3.88 26.74 12.26
C PRO A 1071 4.10 27.27 13.69
N GLU A 1072 5.33 27.74 13.97
CA GLU A 1072 5.73 28.25 15.28
C GLU A 1072 5.02 29.57 15.66
N ASP A 1073 4.45 30.29 14.69
CA ASP A 1073 3.79 31.59 14.91
C ASP A 1073 2.54 31.50 15.80
N LEU A 1074 1.95 30.31 15.96
CA LEU A 1074 0.82 30.10 16.87
C LEU A 1074 1.23 30.02 18.35
N GLY A 1075 2.53 29.88 18.66
CA GLY A 1075 3.03 29.83 20.04
C GLY A 1075 2.55 28.61 20.85
N VAL A 1076 2.15 27.54 20.17
CA VAL A 1076 1.64 26.30 20.76
C VAL A 1076 2.72 25.21 20.73
N ASN A 1077 2.70 24.30 21.71
CA ASN A 1077 3.57 23.12 21.68
C ASN A 1077 3.41 22.34 20.36
N SER A 1078 4.53 21.97 19.73
CA SER A 1078 4.56 21.36 18.39
C SER A 1078 3.79 20.03 18.31
N ASP A 1079 3.90 19.20 19.35
CA ASP A 1079 3.26 17.88 19.42
C ASP A 1079 1.73 18.03 19.39
N PHE A 1080 1.22 18.92 20.24
CA PHE A 1080 -0.21 19.23 20.28
C PHE A 1080 -0.68 19.94 19.00
N LEU A 1081 0.13 20.86 18.44
CA LEU A 1081 -0.18 21.54 17.18
C LEU A 1081 -0.40 20.55 16.03
N LYS A 1082 0.55 19.63 15.82
CA LYS A 1082 0.47 18.60 14.76
C LYS A 1082 -0.74 17.69 14.95
N PHE A 1083 -1.00 17.26 16.20
CA PHE A 1083 -2.18 16.47 16.53
C PHE A 1083 -3.47 17.22 16.19
N ALA A 1084 -3.61 18.47 16.66
CA ALA A 1084 -4.80 19.27 16.49
C ALA A 1084 -5.09 19.62 15.02
N ILE A 1085 -4.06 19.99 14.25
CA ILE A 1085 -4.20 20.27 12.81
C ILE A 1085 -4.88 19.11 12.09
N ARG A 1086 -4.41 17.89 12.33
CA ARG A 1086 -4.98 16.70 11.67
C ARG A 1086 -6.42 16.44 12.04
N VAL A 1087 -6.73 16.49 13.34
CA VAL A 1087 -8.11 16.27 13.83
C VAL A 1087 -9.07 17.25 13.18
N VAL A 1088 -8.68 18.52 13.09
CA VAL A 1088 -9.52 19.57 12.51
C VAL A 1088 -9.60 19.45 10.98
N ALA A 1089 -8.49 19.12 10.30
CA ALA A 1089 -8.46 18.94 8.84
C ALA A 1089 -9.27 17.72 8.35
N ASP A 1090 -9.35 16.66 9.16
CA ASP A 1090 -10.08 15.44 8.82
C ASP A 1090 -11.60 15.53 9.05
N PHE A 1091 -12.08 16.58 9.72
CA PHE A 1091 -13.51 16.81 9.98
C PHE A 1091 -14.33 16.85 8.67
N ASP A 1092 -13.95 17.74 7.75
CA ASP A 1092 -14.48 17.79 6.40
C ASP A 1092 -13.35 18.07 5.40
N ARG A 1093 -12.60 17.01 5.09
CA ARG A 1093 -11.37 17.12 4.33
C ARG A 1093 -11.63 17.54 2.89
N GLN A 1094 -12.54 16.84 2.21
CA GLN A 1094 -12.80 17.03 0.77
C GLN A 1094 -13.82 18.13 0.49
N GLY A 1095 -14.79 18.38 1.39
CA GLY A 1095 -15.82 19.39 1.21
C GLY A 1095 -15.39 20.80 1.63
N TRP A 1096 -14.55 20.94 2.66
CA TRP A 1096 -14.11 22.25 3.17
C TRP A 1096 -12.59 22.44 3.20
N PHE A 1097 -11.84 21.59 3.91
CA PHE A 1097 -10.43 21.87 4.22
C PHE A 1097 -9.57 22.01 2.97
N VAL A 1098 -9.55 20.99 2.11
CA VAL A 1098 -8.77 20.98 0.87
C VAL A 1098 -9.17 22.12 -0.08
N PRO A 1099 -10.46 22.32 -0.44
CA PRO A 1099 -10.81 23.40 -1.34
C PRO A 1099 -10.55 24.79 -0.75
N ALA A 1100 -10.78 25.00 0.55
CA ALA A 1100 -10.50 26.27 1.20
C ALA A 1100 -8.98 26.56 1.25
N HIS A 1101 -8.18 25.58 1.66
CA HIS A 1101 -6.71 25.69 1.67
C HIS A 1101 -6.18 25.98 0.26
N ALA A 1102 -6.73 25.33 -0.76
CA ALA A 1102 -6.34 25.54 -2.16
C ALA A 1102 -6.60 26.96 -2.63
N VAL A 1103 -7.83 27.46 -2.42
CA VAL A 1103 -8.22 28.83 -2.78
C VAL A 1103 -7.38 29.88 -2.05
N VAL A 1104 -7.16 29.70 -0.74
CA VAL A 1104 -6.33 30.63 0.05
C VAL A 1104 -4.89 30.65 -0.47
N THR A 1105 -4.29 29.47 -0.66
CA THR A 1105 -2.89 29.36 -1.09
C THR A 1105 -2.70 29.99 -2.47
N ASN A 1106 -3.57 29.68 -3.45
CA ASN A 1106 -3.52 30.27 -4.78
C ASN A 1106 -3.67 31.80 -4.77
N TYR A 1107 -4.58 32.30 -3.95
CA TYR A 1107 -4.75 33.74 -3.77
C TYR A 1107 -3.49 34.40 -3.22
N LEU A 1108 -2.84 33.77 -2.24
CA LEU A 1108 -1.61 34.28 -1.64
C LEU A 1108 -0.41 34.19 -2.57
N MET A 1109 -0.33 33.18 -3.44
CA MET A 1109 0.80 33.03 -4.39
C MET A 1109 0.72 34.01 -5.55
N THR A 1110 -0.48 34.48 -5.90
CA THR A 1110 -0.72 35.44 -7.00
C THR A 1110 -0.71 36.90 -6.55
N LYS A 1111 -0.54 37.15 -5.25
CA LYS A 1111 -0.38 38.47 -4.60
C LYS A 1111 1.04 38.67 -4.10
#